data_AF-A0A1I8EEB6-F1
#
_entry.id   AF-A0A1I8EEB6-F1
#
_cell.length_a   1.000
_cell.length_b   1.000
_cell.length_c   1.000
_cell.angle_alpha   90.00
_cell.angle_beta   90.00
_cell.angle_gamma   90.00
#
_symmetry.space_group_name_H-M   'P 1'
#
loop_
_entity.id
_entity.type
_entity.pdbx_description
1 polymer ?
#
loop_
_entity_poly.entity_id
_entity_poly.type
_entity_poly.pdbx_seq_one_letter_code
_entity_poly.pdbx_strand_id
1 'polypeptide(L)'
;MLQKQRSENEDGNEAAANEAQSSPVTAQKWAYISAIQYLLKGWSIVLQNAQFVKELTGRWFDDYKMTMSIISSFMHAIFSVPFGEREEVSVSLPDREIFKEILIKIGSFSSYFFGQSLSKIFTILAETVEEFLSTIETNVTVEELNMWRENMHWILLIVGHSLVEEDDNHNYVFQNRLLNYYENIVTRENNDFSIYALYIKACIVEPQDLTDPSDIDLVIKIIGIVFAWFSVEDILLKDHGIVAISTELCGTSLWCAKRLISALGIHIQNFQGTNQLAKVSQDIIQILIDFALQKSFRIIELMPDEKKICTDAVQLLSTLAYTTYRETSKSVHLYSYLTTVKIENLSVRSSLLKVLVQFGSIINDEGKQKTLYEMILMPIRNKFMVICEKPTATNKNIEDLLECFCAVAEATQKCSANFLFEYLKPVLNFCIDLLSLYTESISTVNAVLQFFNCFTKRLSMYCDNHDDMLLIYDMLLELIQMYETEQAEQYKTSISKEKASDLIVLLEILINALDKRSRPVNLLTGEPELIENRSHIIVTACNMFLSVMRYDFFKLPVLRKNFYRFLKCSTEMAPECIAKLSEENFILIVDYLRRGLQSESEKDNLLSSIKDCFEQEVSINSANAITNLGIYFTKHIRNDTAIKNFSILIEPTFTICLNAMWQEDAQSLATSAALYSLSCCDEDACKTYIKNLLSREVNHPHRTLLRTAFRRLMTDIPGKRLEKSEQRNFHDRLKHFLIETKGLLVIE
;
A
#
# COMPACT_ATOMS: atom_id res chain seq x y z
N MET A 1 -3.24 -50.14 5.48
CA MET A 1 -4.13 -50.29 6.67
C MET A 1 -3.82 -49.18 7.66
N LEU A 2 -4.01 -47.93 7.25
CA LEU A 2 -3.98 -46.70 8.06
C LEU A 2 -4.73 -45.65 7.24
N GLN A 3 -6.04 -45.86 7.16
CA GLN A 3 -7.01 -45.03 6.45
C GLN A 3 -8.23 -44.93 7.39
N LYS A 4 -8.02 -44.27 8.54
CA LYS A 4 -9.08 -43.89 9.50
C LYS A 4 -8.46 -43.07 10.64
N GLN A 5 -8.31 -41.76 10.41
CA GLN A 5 -8.24 -40.68 11.42
C GLN A 5 -8.08 -39.33 10.70
N ARG A 6 -8.99 -39.05 9.75
CA ARG A 6 -9.15 -37.75 9.09
C ARG A 6 -10.60 -37.32 9.29
N SER A 7 -10.91 -36.90 10.50
CA SER A 7 -12.13 -36.21 10.92
C SER A 7 -11.97 -35.95 12.41
N GLU A 8 -12.14 -34.70 12.85
CA GLU A 8 -11.87 -34.17 14.21
C GLU A 8 -10.46 -33.60 14.39
N ASN A 9 -10.20 -32.42 13.79
CA ASN A 9 -9.20 -31.45 14.29
C ASN A 9 -9.27 -30.07 13.58
N GLU A 10 -10.42 -29.65 13.06
CA GLU A 10 -10.55 -28.32 12.39
C GLU A 10 -11.23 -27.25 13.25
N ASP A 11 -11.79 -27.57 14.43
CA ASP A 11 -12.40 -26.58 15.35
C ASP A 11 -11.52 -26.23 16.58
N GLY A 12 -10.26 -26.69 16.62
CA GLY A 12 -9.36 -26.49 17.77
C GLY A 12 -8.32 -25.37 17.65
N ASN A 13 -8.15 -24.77 16.46
CA ASN A 13 -6.98 -23.91 16.18
C ASN A 13 -7.15 -22.41 16.50
N GLU A 14 -8.35 -21.94 16.84
CA GLU A 14 -8.56 -20.55 17.31
C GLU A 14 -8.43 -20.40 18.83
N ALA A 15 -8.57 -21.49 19.60
CA ALA A 15 -8.35 -21.48 21.05
C ALA A 15 -6.85 -21.61 21.41
N ALA A 16 -6.06 -22.33 20.62
CA ALA A 16 -4.62 -22.51 20.85
C ALA A 16 -3.80 -21.23 20.59
N ALA A 17 -4.33 -20.27 19.83
CA ALA A 17 -3.69 -18.96 19.61
C ALA A 17 -3.80 -18.03 20.82
N ASN A 18 -4.78 -18.24 21.71
CA ASN A 18 -5.00 -17.42 22.91
C ASN A 18 -4.50 -18.08 24.22
N GLU A 19 -4.05 -19.34 24.17
CA GLU A 19 -3.46 -20.06 25.32
C GLU A 19 -1.92 -20.20 25.25
N ALA A 20 -1.26 -19.51 24.31
CA ALA A 20 0.18 -19.28 24.41
C ALA A 20 0.47 -18.22 25.50
N GLN A 21 0.20 -18.57 26.76
CA GLN A 21 0.85 -17.90 27.88
C GLN A 21 2.36 -17.94 27.64
N SER A 22 2.94 -16.76 27.50
CA SER A 22 4.35 -16.55 27.19
C SER A 22 5.24 -17.37 28.11
N SER A 23 5.77 -18.48 27.61
CA SER A 23 6.86 -19.17 28.31
C SER A 23 8.02 -18.17 28.46
N PRO A 24 8.75 -18.17 29.59
CA PRO A 24 9.88 -17.28 29.79
C PRO A 24 10.96 -17.43 28.69
N VAL A 25 11.04 -18.61 28.08
CA VAL A 25 11.94 -18.92 26.96
C VAL A 25 11.54 -18.15 25.69
N THR A 26 10.23 -18.05 25.39
CA THR A 26 9.72 -17.32 24.21
C THR A 26 9.93 -15.81 24.37
N ALA A 27 9.68 -15.26 25.56
CA ALA A 27 9.92 -13.84 25.85
C ALA A 27 11.40 -13.46 25.71
N GLN A 28 12.31 -14.34 26.15
CA GLN A 28 13.74 -14.13 26.04
C GLN A 28 14.23 -14.17 24.57
N LYS A 29 13.70 -15.08 23.74
CA LYS A 29 13.99 -15.12 22.29
C LYS A 29 13.60 -13.81 21.59
N TRP A 30 12.40 -13.28 21.86
CA TRP A 30 11.95 -12.00 21.31
C TRP A 30 12.81 -10.82 21.78
N ALA A 31 13.21 -10.81 23.05
CA ALA A 31 14.11 -9.78 23.57
C ALA A 31 15.47 -9.76 22.84
N TYR A 32 16.04 -10.93 22.53
CA TYR A 32 17.28 -11.02 21.74
C TYR A 32 17.10 -10.54 20.31
N ILE A 33 16.01 -10.94 19.63
CA ILE A 33 15.72 -10.48 18.26
C ILE A 33 15.61 -8.94 18.25
N SER A 34 14.84 -8.36 19.17
CA SER A 34 14.71 -6.90 19.28
C SER A 34 16.05 -6.23 19.60
N ALA A 35 16.85 -6.78 20.51
CA ALA A 35 18.18 -6.24 20.84
C ALA A 35 19.11 -6.24 19.62
N ILE A 36 19.12 -7.32 18.83
CA ILE A 36 19.89 -7.41 17.59
C ILE A 36 19.39 -6.37 16.58
N GLN A 37 18.07 -6.23 16.40
CA GLN A 37 17.50 -5.21 15.51
C GLN A 37 17.96 -3.79 15.87
N TYR A 38 17.93 -3.43 17.17
CA TYR A 38 18.42 -2.13 17.62
C TYR A 38 19.93 -1.96 17.42
N LEU A 39 20.72 -3.01 17.68
CA LEU A 39 22.17 -2.99 17.47
C LEU A 39 22.53 -2.78 15.99
N LEU A 40 21.89 -3.52 15.08
CA LEU A 40 22.10 -3.36 13.64
C LEU A 40 21.59 -2.00 13.13
N LYS A 41 20.47 -1.49 13.69
CA LYS A 41 20.00 -0.13 13.38
C LYS A 41 21.02 0.93 13.80
N GLY A 42 21.59 0.80 14.99
CA GLY A 42 22.67 1.67 15.46
C GLY A 42 23.90 1.60 14.56
N TRP A 43 24.34 0.38 14.20
CA TRP A 43 25.49 0.17 13.32
C TRP A 43 25.27 0.75 11.91
N SER A 44 24.05 0.65 11.37
CA SER A 44 23.65 1.25 10.10
C SER A 44 23.86 2.77 10.08
N ILE A 45 23.55 3.46 11.19
CA ILE A 45 23.74 4.91 11.32
C ILE A 45 25.25 5.25 11.34
N VAL A 46 26.04 4.45 12.06
CA VAL A 46 27.51 4.59 12.10
C VAL A 46 28.10 4.42 10.69
N LEU A 47 27.74 3.35 9.99
CA LEU A 47 28.23 3.07 8.63
C LEU A 47 27.84 4.14 7.60
N GLN A 48 26.62 4.69 7.69
CA GLN A 48 26.18 5.77 6.80
C GLN A 48 26.94 7.07 7.03
N ASN A 49 27.38 7.31 8.27
CA ASN A 49 28.08 8.53 8.68
C ASN A 49 29.58 8.29 8.93
N ALA A 50 30.16 7.20 8.43
CA ALA A 50 31.54 6.79 8.75
C ALA A 50 32.57 7.89 8.47
N GLN A 51 32.39 8.65 7.38
CA GLN A 51 33.26 9.79 7.05
C GLN A 51 33.17 10.93 8.09
N PHE A 52 31.95 11.26 8.54
CA PHE A 52 31.74 12.25 9.59
C PHE A 52 32.28 11.79 10.94
N VAL A 53 32.08 10.50 11.28
CA VAL A 53 32.64 9.88 12.49
C VAL A 53 34.17 9.93 12.48
N LYS A 54 34.79 9.67 11.33
CA LYS A 54 36.23 9.78 11.13
C LYS A 54 36.73 11.21 11.35
N GLU A 55 36.04 12.20 10.77
CA GLU A 55 36.38 13.62 10.92
C GLU A 55 36.26 14.10 12.37
N LEU A 56 35.28 13.60 13.11
CA LEU A 56 35.06 13.92 14.53
C LEU A 56 36.05 13.23 15.49
N THR A 57 36.36 11.95 15.25
CA THR A 57 37.09 11.12 16.23
C THR A 57 38.59 11.07 15.97
N GLY A 58 39.05 11.48 14.77
CA GLY A 58 40.46 11.44 14.38
C GLY A 58 41.05 10.02 14.30
N ARG A 59 40.24 8.97 14.49
CA ARG A 59 40.63 7.56 14.39
C ARG A 59 39.93 6.92 13.22
N TRP A 60 40.64 6.07 12.49
CA TRP A 60 39.99 5.09 11.62
C TRP A 60 39.31 4.06 12.50
N PHE A 61 37.99 4.05 12.47
CA PHE A 61 37.24 2.87 12.85
C PHE A 61 37.54 1.80 11.79
N ASP A 62 37.90 0.58 12.19
CA ASP A 62 38.06 -0.54 11.25
C ASP A 62 36.66 -1.08 10.89
N ASP A 63 35.83 -0.18 10.32
CA ASP A 63 34.41 -0.39 9.99
C ASP A 63 34.25 -1.63 9.13
N TYR A 64 35.24 -1.90 8.28
CA TYR A 64 35.35 -3.09 7.47
C TYR A 64 35.42 -4.37 8.31
N LYS A 65 36.41 -4.53 9.22
CA LYS A 65 36.54 -5.76 10.00
C LYS A 65 35.34 -6.00 10.90
N MET A 66 34.81 -4.94 11.50
CA MET A 66 33.69 -5.07 12.43
C MET A 66 32.40 -5.44 11.70
N THR A 67 32.11 -4.80 10.56
CA THR A 67 30.93 -5.14 9.74
C THR A 67 31.03 -6.55 9.16
N MET A 68 32.20 -6.94 8.65
CA MET A 68 32.42 -8.30 8.16
C MET A 68 32.33 -9.35 9.28
N SER A 69 32.74 -9.01 10.50
CA SER A 69 32.54 -9.85 11.68
C SER A 69 31.06 -10.01 12.03
N ILE A 70 30.26 -8.94 11.96
CA ILE A 70 28.80 -9.00 12.15
C ILE A 70 28.16 -9.91 11.10
N ILE A 71 28.46 -9.70 9.82
CA ILE A 71 27.91 -10.53 8.73
C ILE A 71 28.34 -12.00 8.90
N SER A 72 29.61 -12.25 9.22
CA SER A 72 30.12 -13.60 9.38
C SER A 72 29.54 -14.30 10.60
N SER A 73 29.38 -13.59 11.73
CA SER A 73 28.75 -14.12 12.94
C SER A 73 27.29 -14.45 12.70
N PHE A 74 26.57 -13.59 11.97
CA PHE A 74 25.20 -13.86 11.56
C PHE A 74 25.12 -15.13 10.69
N MET A 75 25.92 -15.22 9.63
CA MET A 75 25.98 -16.40 8.76
C MET A 75 26.34 -17.67 9.55
N HIS A 76 27.33 -17.60 10.43
CA HIS A 76 27.77 -18.74 11.25
C HIS A 76 26.67 -19.25 12.20
N ALA A 77 25.81 -18.35 12.68
CA ALA A 77 24.71 -18.71 13.58
C ALA A 77 23.48 -19.30 12.85
N ILE A 78 23.24 -18.91 11.60
CA ILE A 78 22.05 -19.35 10.84
C ILE A 78 22.32 -20.56 9.95
N PHE A 79 23.57 -20.84 9.57
CA PHE A 79 23.89 -22.02 8.78
C PHE A 79 24.33 -23.17 9.67
N SER A 80 24.08 -24.39 9.21
CA SER A 80 24.62 -25.60 9.81
C SER A 80 25.94 -26.01 9.18
N VAL A 81 26.55 -27.08 9.71
CA VAL A 81 27.79 -27.67 9.17
C VAL A 81 27.61 -27.95 7.67
N PRO A 82 28.57 -27.59 6.79
CA PRO A 82 29.93 -27.11 7.09
C PRO A 82 30.07 -25.57 7.24
N PHE A 83 29.01 -24.80 7.00
CA PHE A 83 29.08 -23.34 6.90
C PHE A 83 28.90 -22.59 8.23
N GLY A 84 28.36 -23.26 9.24
CA GLY A 84 28.10 -22.69 10.55
C GLY A 84 27.88 -23.73 11.65
N GLU A 85 27.30 -23.28 12.77
CA GLU A 85 27.11 -24.06 14.00
C GLU A 85 25.62 -24.23 14.37
N ARG A 86 24.68 -23.98 13.47
CA ARG A 86 23.25 -24.20 13.75
C ARG A 86 22.99 -25.69 14.00
N GLU A 87 22.62 -26.04 15.24
CA GLU A 87 22.36 -27.43 15.67
C GLU A 87 20.88 -27.85 15.55
N GLU A 88 19.93 -26.90 15.57
CA GLU A 88 18.49 -27.17 15.53
C GLU A 88 17.84 -26.54 14.29
N VAL A 89 16.85 -27.23 13.71
CA VAL A 89 15.93 -26.65 12.71
C VAL A 89 14.89 -25.83 13.47
N SER A 90 14.71 -24.56 13.06
CA SER A 90 13.67 -23.69 13.59
C SER A 90 12.29 -24.35 13.50
N VAL A 91 11.40 -24.08 14.46
CA VAL A 91 9.96 -24.29 14.22
C VAL A 91 9.57 -23.46 13.01
N SER A 92 8.65 -23.95 12.16
CA SER A 92 8.15 -23.31 10.94
C SER A 92 7.50 -21.95 11.21
N LEU A 93 8.32 -20.96 11.53
CA LEU A 93 7.94 -19.60 11.73
C LEU A 93 8.10 -18.85 10.41
N PRO A 94 7.35 -17.77 10.21
CA PRO A 94 7.47 -16.92 9.03
C PRO A 94 8.80 -16.12 9.11
N ASP A 95 9.92 -16.77 8.77
CA ASP A 95 11.27 -16.22 8.95
C ASP A 95 11.48 -14.94 8.14
N ARG A 96 10.86 -14.85 6.95
CA ARG A 96 10.87 -13.64 6.10
C ARG A 96 10.28 -12.44 6.81
N GLU A 97 9.28 -12.64 7.66
CA GLU A 97 8.56 -11.61 8.39
C GLU A 97 9.24 -11.28 9.72
N ILE A 98 9.68 -12.30 10.47
CA ILE A 98 10.31 -12.14 11.78
C ILE A 98 11.70 -11.50 11.66
N PHE A 99 12.50 -11.98 10.72
CA PHE A 99 13.87 -11.54 10.55
C PHE A 99 14.02 -10.45 9.47
N LYS A 100 12.91 -9.94 8.90
CA LYS A 100 12.90 -8.94 7.83
C LYS A 100 13.89 -7.79 8.07
N GLU A 101 13.77 -7.12 9.21
CA GLU A 101 14.60 -5.96 9.54
C GLU A 101 16.08 -6.34 9.70
N ILE A 102 16.37 -7.51 10.28
CA ILE A 102 17.73 -8.02 10.43
C ILE A 102 18.32 -8.28 9.04
N LEU A 103 17.60 -9.00 8.19
CA LEU A 103 18.04 -9.34 6.83
C LEU A 103 18.23 -8.11 5.95
N ILE A 104 17.36 -7.10 6.05
CA ILE A 104 17.54 -5.81 5.36
C ILE A 104 18.87 -5.17 5.78
N LYS A 105 19.20 -5.17 7.08
CA LYS A 105 20.45 -4.59 7.58
C LYS A 105 21.66 -5.42 7.17
N ILE A 106 21.61 -6.74 7.28
CA ILE A 106 22.69 -7.63 6.83
C ILE A 106 22.93 -7.44 5.33
N GLY A 107 21.88 -7.42 4.51
CA GLY A 107 21.98 -7.16 3.07
C GLY A 107 22.58 -5.79 2.75
N SER A 108 22.18 -4.74 3.47
CA SER A 108 22.77 -3.39 3.36
C SER A 108 24.24 -3.36 3.80
N PHE A 109 24.63 -4.15 4.79
CA PHE A 109 26.02 -4.25 5.25
C PHE A 109 26.89 -4.98 4.22
N SER A 110 26.38 -6.06 3.62
CA SER A 110 27.04 -6.78 2.54
C SER A 110 27.37 -5.85 1.36
N SER A 111 26.52 -4.84 1.09
CA SER A 111 26.71 -3.94 -0.04
C SER A 111 27.82 -2.92 0.10
N TYR A 112 28.30 -2.69 1.33
CA TYR A 112 29.53 -1.93 1.54
C TYR A 112 30.78 -2.72 1.10
N PHE A 113 30.69 -4.05 1.04
CA PHE A 113 31.84 -4.95 0.87
C PHE A 113 31.57 -6.07 -0.13
N PHE A 114 30.97 -5.72 -1.28
CA PHE A 114 30.57 -6.70 -2.29
C PHE A 114 31.70 -7.59 -2.81
N GLY A 115 32.93 -7.08 -2.91
CA GLY A 115 34.08 -7.86 -3.41
C GLY A 115 34.34 -9.16 -2.64
N GLN A 116 33.98 -9.21 -1.35
CA GLN A 116 34.16 -10.40 -0.51
C GLN A 116 32.84 -11.04 -0.14
N SER A 117 31.83 -10.22 0.14
CA SER A 117 30.51 -10.70 0.53
C SER A 117 29.85 -11.51 -0.59
N LEU A 118 29.96 -11.06 -1.86
CA LEU A 118 29.38 -11.80 -2.99
C LEU A 118 30.09 -13.14 -3.23
N SER A 119 31.42 -13.19 -3.11
CA SER A 119 32.17 -14.45 -3.24
C SER A 119 31.71 -15.45 -2.19
N LYS A 120 31.56 -15.04 -0.92
CA LYS A 120 31.10 -15.92 0.15
C LYS A 120 29.66 -16.39 -0.07
N ILE A 121 28.77 -15.49 -0.49
CA ILE A 121 27.38 -15.83 -0.82
C ILE A 121 27.33 -16.83 -1.97
N PHE A 122 28.10 -16.62 -3.03
CA PHE A 122 28.17 -17.52 -4.18
C PHE A 122 28.66 -18.91 -3.79
N THR A 123 29.77 -19.00 -3.03
CA THR A 123 30.32 -20.28 -2.58
C THR A 123 29.30 -21.08 -1.76
N ILE A 124 28.68 -20.46 -0.75
CA ILE A 124 27.68 -21.15 0.08
C ILE A 124 26.50 -21.61 -0.79
N LEU A 125 26.00 -20.76 -1.68
CA LEU A 125 24.87 -21.09 -2.54
C LEU A 125 25.19 -22.25 -3.50
N ALA A 126 26.33 -22.18 -4.20
CA ALA A 126 26.73 -23.19 -5.17
C ALA A 126 26.99 -24.55 -4.49
N GLU A 127 27.76 -24.56 -3.40
CA GLU A 127 28.05 -25.79 -2.65
C GLU A 127 26.78 -26.40 -2.05
N THR A 128 25.82 -25.59 -1.59
CA THR A 128 24.53 -26.09 -1.09
C THR A 128 23.71 -26.77 -2.20
N VAL A 129 23.71 -26.22 -3.43
CA VAL A 129 23.03 -26.84 -4.57
C VAL A 129 23.74 -28.13 -5.00
N GLU A 130 25.07 -28.15 -5.06
CA GLU A 130 25.86 -29.35 -5.36
C GLU A 130 25.65 -30.46 -4.33
N GLU A 131 25.62 -30.11 -3.04
CA GLU A 131 25.32 -31.03 -1.95
C GLU A 131 23.97 -31.69 -2.16
N PHE A 132 22.94 -30.94 -2.56
CA PHE A 132 21.61 -31.48 -2.85
C PHE A 132 21.61 -32.48 -4.01
N LEU A 133 22.26 -32.11 -5.11
CA LEU A 133 22.33 -32.95 -6.30
C LEU A 133 23.05 -34.26 -5.99
N SER A 134 24.11 -34.22 -5.19
CA SER A 134 24.80 -35.43 -4.71
C SER A 134 23.96 -36.27 -3.75
N THR A 135 23.10 -35.62 -2.96
CA THR A 135 22.25 -36.30 -1.97
C THR A 135 21.01 -36.94 -2.57
N ILE A 136 20.48 -36.45 -3.69
CA ILE A 136 19.40 -37.14 -4.43
C ILE A 136 19.83 -38.56 -4.84
N GLU A 137 21.12 -38.78 -5.12
CA GLU A 137 21.64 -40.09 -5.54
C GLU A 137 21.90 -41.04 -4.36
N THR A 138 21.82 -40.56 -3.11
CA THR A 138 22.17 -41.32 -1.90
C THR A 138 21.00 -41.39 -0.91
N ASN A 139 20.94 -42.42 -0.08
CA ASN A 139 19.90 -42.53 0.95
C ASN A 139 20.27 -41.65 2.16
N VAL A 140 19.63 -40.48 2.27
CA VAL A 140 19.84 -39.47 3.32
C VAL A 140 18.74 -39.54 4.39
N THR A 141 19.08 -39.21 5.64
CA THR A 141 18.10 -39.14 6.74
C THR A 141 17.17 -37.92 6.60
N VAL A 142 16.01 -37.97 7.26
CA VAL A 142 15.05 -36.85 7.24
C VAL A 142 15.64 -35.61 7.93
N GLU A 143 16.41 -35.82 8.99
CA GLU A 143 17.09 -34.75 9.73
C GLU A 143 18.12 -34.03 8.85
N GLU A 144 19.00 -34.78 8.16
CA GLU A 144 20.00 -34.21 7.25
C GLU A 144 19.34 -33.41 6.11
N LEU A 145 18.27 -33.95 5.51
CA LEU A 145 17.51 -33.25 4.47
C LEU A 145 16.87 -31.96 4.99
N ASN A 146 16.36 -31.94 6.22
CA ASN A 146 15.78 -30.74 6.82
C ASN A 146 16.84 -29.68 7.15
N MET A 147 18.01 -30.10 7.64
CA MET A 147 19.15 -29.19 7.87
C MET A 147 19.61 -28.53 6.57
N TRP A 148 19.69 -29.31 5.50
CA TRP A 148 19.99 -28.83 4.16
C TRP A 148 18.94 -27.85 3.64
N ARG A 149 17.65 -28.20 3.74
CA ARG A 149 16.53 -27.33 3.31
C ARG A 149 16.58 -25.97 3.99
N GLU A 150 16.89 -25.97 5.28
CA GLU A 150 17.01 -24.76 6.08
C GLU A 150 18.26 -23.95 5.68
N ASN A 151 19.40 -24.58 5.37
CA ASN A 151 20.55 -23.87 4.77
C ASN A 151 20.16 -23.20 3.45
N MET A 152 19.47 -23.92 2.55
CA MET A 152 19.02 -23.39 1.28
C MET A 152 18.02 -22.22 1.47
N HIS A 153 17.11 -22.34 2.44
CA HIS A 153 16.18 -21.27 2.80
C HIS A 153 16.94 -19.99 3.19
N TRP A 154 17.88 -20.09 4.13
CA TRP A 154 18.62 -18.93 4.63
C TRP A 154 19.51 -18.26 3.58
N ILE A 155 20.19 -19.03 2.72
CA ILE A 155 21.03 -18.43 1.68
C ILE A 155 20.21 -17.69 0.63
N LEU A 156 19.02 -18.20 0.27
CA LEU A 156 18.10 -17.49 -0.64
C LEU A 156 17.59 -16.17 -0.03
N LEU A 157 17.30 -16.14 1.27
CA LEU A 157 16.95 -14.90 1.98
C LEU A 157 18.09 -13.88 1.96
N ILE A 158 19.31 -14.34 2.23
CA ILE A 158 20.50 -13.48 2.16
C ILE A 158 20.68 -12.93 0.75
N VAL A 159 20.62 -13.76 -0.30
CA VAL A 159 20.74 -13.32 -1.70
C VAL A 159 19.70 -12.25 -2.02
N GLY A 160 18.43 -12.50 -1.70
CA GLY A 160 17.33 -11.58 -1.98
C GLY A 160 17.44 -10.23 -1.26
N HIS A 161 18.09 -10.16 -0.09
CA HIS A 161 18.33 -8.91 0.64
C HIS A 161 19.68 -8.25 0.31
N SER A 162 20.71 -9.02 -0.06
CA SER A 162 22.04 -8.49 -0.38
C SER A 162 22.12 -7.88 -1.78
N LEU A 163 21.37 -8.41 -2.76
CA LEU A 163 21.38 -7.87 -4.13
C LEU A 163 20.32 -6.80 -4.36
N VAL A 164 19.18 -6.91 -3.69
CA VAL A 164 17.95 -6.17 -4.02
C VAL A 164 17.42 -5.43 -2.80
N GLU A 165 17.02 -4.17 -2.99
CA GLU A 165 16.32 -3.33 -2.02
C GLU A 165 14.90 -2.98 -2.49
N GLU A 166 14.09 -2.41 -1.60
CA GLU A 166 12.73 -1.95 -1.88
C GLU A 166 12.73 -0.42 -1.98
N ASP A 167 12.22 0.13 -3.08
CA ASP A 167 12.14 1.59 -3.30
C ASP A 167 10.90 2.22 -2.62
N ASP A 168 10.77 3.55 -2.70
CA ASP A 168 9.64 4.28 -2.11
C ASP A 168 8.27 3.89 -2.73
N ASN A 169 8.28 3.28 -3.92
CA ASN A 169 7.08 2.80 -4.61
C ASN A 169 6.81 1.31 -4.33
N HIS A 170 7.52 0.71 -3.36
CA HIS A 170 7.46 -0.72 -3.03
C HIS A 170 7.88 -1.66 -4.17
N ASN A 171 8.67 -1.16 -5.14
CA ASN A 171 9.27 -1.99 -6.16
C ASN A 171 10.60 -2.56 -5.68
N TYR A 172 11.00 -3.71 -6.22
CA TYR A 172 12.29 -4.31 -5.92
C TYR A 172 13.33 -3.91 -6.97
N VAL A 173 14.39 -3.22 -6.54
CA VAL A 173 15.45 -2.66 -7.39
C VAL A 173 16.82 -3.15 -6.92
N PHE A 174 17.81 -3.20 -7.81
CA PHE A 174 19.18 -3.48 -7.38
C PHE A 174 19.68 -2.40 -6.42
N GLN A 175 20.44 -2.80 -5.41
CA GLN A 175 21.07 -1.82 -4.52
C GLN A 175 22.00 -0.91 -5.32
N ASN A 176 21.93 0.41 -5.08
CA ASN A 176 22.78 1.37 -5.81
C ASN A 176 24.29 1.06 -5.74
N ARG A 177 24.76 0.51 -4.61
CA ARG A 177 26.16 0.09 -4.47
C ARG A 177 26.53 -1.11 -5.33
N LEU A 178 25.57 -1.97 -5.64
CA LEU A 178 25.79 -3.14 -6.49
C LEU A 178 26.05 -2.67 -7.91
N LEU A 179 25.27 -1.70 -8.36
CA LEU A 179 25.44 -1.06 -9.67
C LEU A 179 26.83 -0.43 -9.78
N ASN A 180 27.24 0.35 -8.77
CA ASN A 180 28.60 0.92 -8.74
C ASN A 180 29.69 -0.15 -8.70
N TYR A 181 29.51 -1.23 -7.93
CA TYR A 181 30.45 -2.35 -7.89
C TYR A 181 30.58 -3.01 -9.27
N TYR A 182 29.45 -3.27 -9.92
CA TYR A 182 29.39 -3.92 -11.23
C TYR A 182 30.08 -3.08 -12.30
N GLU A 183 29.81 -1.77 -12.36
CA GLU A 183 30.45 -0.85 -13.32
C GLU A 183 31.97 -0.73 -13.11
N ASN A 184 32.44 -0.79 -11.86
CA ASN A 184 33.87 -0.67 -11.54
C ASN A 184 34.69 -1.94 -11.84
N ILE A 185 34.08 -3.12 -11.70
CA ILE A 185 34.79 -4.41 -11.83
C ILE A 185 34.59 -5.04 -13.20
N VAL A 186 33.40 -4.90 -13.77
CA VAL A 186 33.08 -5.42 -15.09
C VAL A 186 33.44 -4.35 -16.12
N THR A 187 34.73 -4.04 -16.27
CA THR A 187 35.26 -3.20 -17.35
C THR A 187 35.63 -4.10 -18.53
N ARG A 188 34.63 -4.61 -19.26
CA ARG A 188 34.88 -5.38 -20.50
C ARG A 188 34.18 -4.70 -21.67
N GLU A 189 34.93 -3.92 -22.44
CA GLU A 189 34.40 -3.11 -23.56
C GLU A 189 33.98 -3.93 -24.80
N ASN A 190 34.29 -5.24 -24.89
CA ASN A 190 33.98 -6.09 -26.05
C ASN A 190 33.66 -7.54 -25.65
N ASN A 191 32.48 -7.80 -25.10
CA ASN A 191 32.01 -9.17 -24.84
C ASN A 191 30.82 -9.54 -25.74
N ASP A 192 30.82 -10.80 -26.19
CA ASP A 192 29.64 -11.47 -26.69
C ASP A 192 28.68 -11.74 -25.51
N PHE A 193 27.61 -10.95 -25.44
CA PHE A 193 26.63 -11.06 -24.35
C PHE A 193 25.79 -12.34 -24.41
N SER A 194 25.83 -13.08 -25.54
CA SER A 194 25.10 -14.34 -25.69
C SER A 194 25.57 -15.44 -24.72
N ILE A 195 26.81 -15.36 -24.22
CA ILE A 195 27.36 -16.31 -23.25
C ILE A 195 26.57 -16.27 -21.93
N TYR A 196 26.09 -15.09 -21.51
CA TYR A 196 25.25 -14.95 -20.31
C TYR A 196 23.91 -15.65 -20.47
N ALA A 197 23.27 -15.50 -21.64
CA ALA A 197 22.02 -16.18 -21.96
C ALA A 197 22.21 -17.70 -22.03
N LEU A 198 23.32 -18.18 -22.60
CA LEU A 198 23.66 -19.61 -22.63
C LEU A 198 23.87 -20.17 -21.22
N TYR A 199 24.57 -19.44 -20.36
CA TYR A 199 24.78 -19.84 -18.96
C TYR A 199 23.46 -19.94 -18.19
N ILE A 200 22.60 -18.91 -18.26
CA ILE A 200 21.28 -18.94 -17.59
C ILE A 200 20.40 -20.06 -18.15
N LYS A 201 20.47 -20.31 -19.46
CA LYS A 201 19.75 -21.43 -20.08
C LYS A 201 20.26 -22.78 -19.56
N ALA A 202 21.58 -22.96 -19.41
CA ALA A 202 22.15 -24.17 -18.84
C ALA A 202 21.70 -24.36 -17.38
N CYS A 203 21.69 -23.30 -16.58
CA CYS A 203 21.15 -23.31 -15.22
C CYS A 203 19.72 -23.84 -15.15
N ILE A 204 18.86 -23.48 -16.11
CA ILE A 204 17.46 -23.89 -16.10
C ILE A 204 17.26 -25.27 -16.73
N VAL A 205 17.92 -25.59 -17.84
CA VAL A 205 17.64 -26.82 -18.60
C VAL A 205 18.42 -28.02 -18.07
N GLU A 206 19.67 -27.81 -17.66
CA GLU A 206 20.61 -28.87 -17.23
C GLU A 206 21.26 -28.49 -15.88
N PRO A 207 20.46 -28.32 -14.80
CA PRO A 207 20.96 -27.85 -13.51
C PRO A 207 21.96 -28.82 -12.83
N GLN A 208 22.03 -30.07 -13.28
CA GLN A 208 22.95 -31.08 -12.77
C GLN A 208 24.36 -31.02 -13.39
N ASP A 209 24.51 -30.40 -14.56
CA ASP A 209 25.74 -30.39 -15.35
C ASP A 209 26.38 -28.98 -15.39
N LEU A 210 26.26 -28.23 -14.29
CA LEU A 210 26.73 -26.86 -14.23
C LEU A 210 28.25 -26.78 -14.20
N THR A 211 28.79 -25.97 -15.11
CA THR A 211 30.19 -25.56 -15.09
C THR A 211 30.31 -24.17 -14.48
N ASP A 212 31.45 -23.85 -13.89
CA ASP A 212 31.76 -22.51 -13.38
C ASP A 212 32.57 -21.70 -14.41
N PRO A 213 31.93 -20.99 -15.37
CA PRO A 213 32.64 -20.26 -16.41
C PRO A 213 33.35 -19.03 -15.83
N SER A 214 34.64 -18.86 -16.12
CA SER A 214 35.41 -17.69 -15.69
C SER A 214 34.97 -16.37 -16.34
N ASP A 215 34.19 -16.44 -17.42
CA ASP A 215 33.75 -15.29 -18.20
C ASP A 215 32.43 -14.66 -17.76
N ILE A 216 31.72 -15.30 -16.83
CA ILE A 216 30.49 -14.77 -16.23
C ILE A 216 30.84 -14.09 -14.90
N ASP A 217 30.28 -12.91 -14.66
CA ASP A 217 30.47 -12.20 -13.40
C ASP A 217 29.70 -12.86 -12.23
N LEU A 218 30.14 -12.57 -11.00
CA LEU A 218 29.57 -13.17 -9.80
C LEU A 218 28.09 -12.85 -9.59
N VAL A 219 27.60 -11.68 -10.03
CA VAL A 219 26.18 -11.32 -9.84
C VAL A 219 25.30 -12.20 -10.71
N ILE A 220 25.68 -12.38 -11.97
CA ILE A 220 24.94 -13.24 -12.90
C ILE A 220 25.10 -14.72 -12.54
N LYS A 221 26.27 -15.15 -12.02
CA LYS A 221 26.44 -16.49 -11.45
C LYS A 221 25.48 -16.76 -10.30
N ILE A 222 25.38 -15.85 -9.34
CA ILE A 222 24.43 -15.99 -8.22
C ILE A 222 22.99 -16.09 -8.74
N ILE A 223 22.59 -15.22 -9.68
CA ILE A 223 21.26 -15.31 -10.31
C ILE A 223 21.07 -16.68 -10.99
N GLY A 224 22.06 -17.14 -11.76
CA GLY A 224 22.03 -18.43 -12.43
C GLY A 224 21.82 -19.60 -11.47
N ILE A 225 22.61 -19.69 -10.40
CA ILE A 225 22.48 -20.77 -9.41
C ILE A 225 21.14 -20.72 -8.65
N VAL A 226 20.62 -19.52 -8.33
CA VAL A 226 19.26 -19.40 -7.78
C VAL A 226 18.24 -20.02 -8.75
N PHE A 227 18.36 -19.76 -10.05
CA PHE A 227 17.47 -20.32 -11.06
C PHE A 227 17.73 -21.80 -11.37
N ALA A 228 18.94 -22.29 -11.12
CA ALA A 228 19.23 -23.72 -11.15
C ALA A 228 18.48 -24.45 -10.03
N TRP A 229 18.55 -23.96 -8.78
CA TRP A 229 17.73 -24.50 -7.70
C TRP A 229 16.23 -24.39 -8.02
N PHE A 230 15.81 -23.24 -8.54
CA PHE A 230 14.43 -23.03 -8.94
C PHE A 230 13.98 -24.04 -10.01
N SER A 231 14.89 -24.48 -10.88
CA SER A 231 14.67 -25.58 -11.84
C SER A 231 14.61 -26.95 -11.21
N VAL A 232 15.58 -27.30 -10.35
CA VAL A 232 15.60 -28.58 -9.61
C VAL A 232 14.29 -28.80 -8.87
N GLU A 233 13.79 -27.79 -8.15
CA GLU A 233 12.48 -27.85 -7.50
C GLU A 233 11.31 -28.04 -8.48
N ASP A 234 11.34 -27.41 -9.67
CA ASP A 234 10.29 -27.57 -10.69
C ASP A 234 10.25 -29.01 -11.24
N ILE A 235 11.43 -29.59 -11.45
CA ILE A 235 11.61 -30.97 -11.92
C ILE A 235 11.08 -31.94 -10.86
N LEU A 236 11.49 -31.77 -9.59
CA LEU A 236 11.00 -32.60 -8.49
C LEU A 236 9.48 -32.51 -8.32
N LEU A 237 8.93 -31.30 -8.38
CA LEU A 237 7.48 -31.10 -8.29
C LEU A 237 6.74 -31.78 -9.45
N LYS A 238 7.30 -31.71 -10.67
CA LYS A 238 6.72 -32.32 -11.87
C LYS A 238 6.72 -33.84 -11.82
N ASP A 239 7.85 -34.42 -11.43
CA ASP A 239 8.11 -35.85 -11.58
C ASP A 239 7.66 -36.64 -10.35
N HIS A 240 7.62 -36.00 -9.18
CA HIS A 240 7.36 -36.66 -7.89
C HIS A 240 6.26 -35.98 -7.05
N GLY A 241 5.69 -34.86 -7.51
CA GLY A 241 4.58 -34.19 -6.86
C GLY A 241 4.96 -33.45 -5.57
N ILE A 242 3.94 -33.05 -4.80
CA ILE A 242 4.08 -32.16 -3.63
C ILE A 242 5.03 -32.73 -2.56
N VAL A 243 5.00 -34.05 -2.35
CA VAL A 243 5.76 -34.71 -1.27
C VAL A 243 7.29 -34.63 -1.47
N ALA A 244 7.74 -34.33 -2.69
CA ALA A 244 9.16 -34.22 -3.01
C ALA A 244 9.77 -32.86 -2.66
N ILE A 245 8.95 -31.83 -2.42
CA ILE A 245 9.41 -30.47 -2.15
C ILE A 245 9.03 -30.02 -0.74
N SER A 246 9.76 -29.04 -0.20
CA SER A 246 9.35 -28.31 1.00
C SER A 246 8.55 -27.08 0.56
N THR A 247 7.32 -26.92 1.04
CA THR A 247 6.47 -25.76 0.70
C THR A 247 7.06 -24.45 1.19
N GLU A 248 7.71 -24.45 2.36
CA GLU A 248 8.37 -23.25 2.90
C GLU A 248 9.57 -22.82 2.04
N LEU A 249 10.42 -23.78 1.66
CA LEU A 249 11.57 -23.54 0.82
C LEU A 249 11.14 -23.08 -0.58
N CYS A 250 10.15 -23.75 -1.17
CA CYS A 250 9.61 -23.37 -2.47
C CYS A 250 9.04 -21.95 -2.47
N GLY A 251 8.38 -21.54 -1.38
CA GLY A 251 7.95 -20.15 -1.19
C GLY A 251 9.14 -19.19 -1.19
N THR A 252 10.27 -19.59 -0.60
CA THR A 252 11.46 -18.73 -0.49
C THR A 252 12.14 -18.60 -1.83
N SER A 253 12.16 -19.68 -2.62
CA SER A 253 12.58 -19.68 -4.01
C SER A 253 11.73 -18.73 -4.86
N LEU A 254 10.39 -18.79 -4.75
CA LEU A 254 9.47 -17.87 -5.44
C LEU A 254 9.70 -16.41 -5.01
N TRP A 255 9.85 -16.17 -3.71
CA TRP A 255 10.13 -14.83 -3.16
C TRP A 255 11.46 -14.27 -3.67
N CYS A 256 12.52 -15.07 -3.72
CA CYS A 256 13.82 -14.64 -4.20
C CYS A 256 13.79 -14.38 -5.71
N ALA A 257 13.18 -15.29 -6.49
CA ALA A 257 13.01 -15.12 -7.94
C ALA A 257 12.21 -13.84 -8.27
N LYS A 258 11.14 -13.55 -7.53
CA LYS A 258 10.35 -12.31 -7.65
C LYS A 258 11.22 -11.07 -7.52
N ARG A 259 12.06 -11.02 -6.48
CA ARG A 259 12.94 -9.87 -6.22
C ARG A 259 13.98 -9.69 -7.31
N LEU A 260 14.61 -10.77 -7.76
CA LEU A 260 15.64 -10.73 -8.81
C LEU A 260 15.06 -10.32 -10.16
N ILE A 261 13.94 -10.92 -10.58
CA ILE A 261 13.27 -10.58 -11.85
C ILE A 261 12.79 -9.12 -11.84
N SER A 262 12.19 -8.66 -10.74
CA SER A 262 11.79 -7.25 -10.58
C SER A 262 12.98 -6.31 -10.73
N ALA A 263 14.08 -6.59 -10.03
CA ALA A 263 15.28 -5.75 -10.08
C ALA A 263 15.88 -5.67 -11.49
N LEU A 264 15.97 -6.81 -12.19
CA LEU A 264 16.41 -6.86 -13.59
C LEU A 264 15.47 -6.04 -14.50
N GLY A 265 14.15 -6.24 -14.38
CA GLY A 265 13.17 -5.54 -15.20
C GLY A 265 13.19 -4.02 -15.03
N ILE A 266 13.24 -3.53 -13.80
CA ILE A 266 13.31 -2.09 -13.52
C ILE A 266 14.64 -1.51 -13.99
N HIS A 267 15.73 -2.24 -13.81
CA HIS A 267 17.04 -1.82 -14.30
C HIS A 267 17.04 -1.66 -15.83
N ILE A 268 16.44 -2.61 -16.55
CA ILE A 268 16.26 -2.52 -18.01
C ILE A 268 15.43 -1.28 -18.39
N GLN A 269 14.34 -0.99 -17.66
CA GLN A 269 13.48 0.16 -17.94
C GLN A 269 14.19 1.50 -17.72
N ASN A 270 14.96 1.61 -16.64
CA ASN A 270 15.66 2.84 -16.26
C ASN A 270 16.84 3.15 -17.18
N PHE A 271 17.60 2.13 -17.59
CA PHE A 271 18.84 2.32 -18.34
C PHE A 271 18.74 1.97 -19.83
N GLN A 272 17.73 1.22 -20.28
CA GLN A 272 17.50 0.87 -21.70
C GLN A 272 18.75 0.36 -22.44
N GLY A 273 19.64 -0.36 -21.76
CA GLY A 273 20.89 -0.90 -22.34
C GLY A 273 22.04 0.10 -22.43
N THR A 274 21.96 1.24 -21.74
CA THR A 274 23.06 2.24 -21.68
C THR A 274 24.25 1.75 -20.86
N ASN A 275 24.02 0.97 -19.79
CA ASN A 275 25.08 0.33 -19.01
C ASN A 275 25.19 -1.18 -19.27
N GLN A 276 26.32 -1.76 -18.88
CA GLN A 276 26.65 -3.16 -19.19
C GLN A 276 25.68 -4.15 -18.53
N LEU A 277 25.30 -3.92 -17.27
CA LEU A 277 24.34 -4.78 -16.58
C LEU A 277 22.97 -4.76 -17.26
N ALA A 278 22.51 -3.62 -17.79
CA ALA A 278 21.25 -3.56 -18.52
C ALA A 278 21.28 -4.35 -19.83
N LYS A 279 22.42 -4.35 -20.55
CA LYS A 279 22.59 -5.19 -21.76
C LYS A 279 22.54 -6.67 -21.42
N VAL A 280 23.31 -7.11 -20.41
CA VAL A 280 23.28 -8.49 -19.92
C VAL A 280 21.87 -8.88 -19.45
N SER A 281 21.20 -7.99 -18.72
CA SER A 281 19.84 -8.21 -18.22
C SER A 281 18.86 -8.41 -19.37
N GLN A 282 18.95 -7.62 -20.45
CA GLN A 282 18.10 -7.76 -21.64
C GLN A 282 18.23 -9.14 -22.30
N ASP A 283 19.43 -9.72 -22.31
CA ASP A 283 19.69 -11.01 -22.94
C ASP A 283 19.19 -12.20 -22.11
N ILE A 284 19.12 -12.07 -20.78
CA ILE A 284 18.73 -13.17 -19.89
C ILE A 284 17.27 -13.10 -19.44
N ILE A 285 16.66 -11.91 -19.35
CA ILE A 285 15.38 -11.70 -18.65
C ILE A 285 14.24 -12.51 -19.25
N GLN A 286 14.20 -12.67 -20.58
CA GLN A 286 13.13 -13.43 -21.24
C GLN A 286 13.13 -14.90 -20.81
N ILE A 287 14.33 -15.50 -20.68
CA ILE A 287 14.50 -16.90 -20.25
C ILE A 287 13.96 -17.07 -18.82
N LEU A 288 14.30 -16.13 -17.93
CA LEU A 288 13.85 -16.13 -16.54
C LEU A 288 12.33 -15.97 -16.43
N ILE A 289 11.74 -15.08 -17.23
CA ILE A 289 10.29 -14.84 -17.25
C ILE A 289 9.54 -16.07 -17.76
N ASP A 290 9.98 -16.66 -18.88
CA ASP A 290 9.32 -17.84 -19.45
C ASP A 290 9.33 -19.01 -18.46
N PHE A 291 10.44 -19.20 -17.74
CA PHE A 291 10.54 -20.23 -16.72
C PHE A 291 9.73 -19.90 -15.46
N ALA A 292 9.71 -18.63 -15.01
CA ALA A 292 8.90 -18.19 -13.88
C ALA A 292 7.40 -18.36 -14.14
N LEU A 293 6.93 -18.08 -15.36
CA LEU A 293 5.55 -18.36 -15.79
C LEU A 293 5.25 -19.86 -15.67
N GLN A 294 6.10 -20.71 -16.26
CA GLN A 294 5.93 -22.16 -16.22
C GLN A 294 5.77 -22.68 -14.78
N LYS A 295 6.72 -22.37 -13.91
CA LYS A 295 6.71 -22.87 -12.54
C LYS A 295 5.53 -22.33 -11.74
N SER A 296 5.21 -21.05 -11.86
CA SER A 296 4.11 -20.44 -11.11
C SER A 296 2.75 -21.04 -11.48
N PHE A 297 2.48 -21.24 -12.78
CA PHE A 297 1.24 -21.89 -13.22
C PHE A 297 1.18 -23.38 -12.83
N ARG A 298 2.32 -24.09 -12.86
CA ARG A 298 2.40 -25.47 -12.38
C ARG A 298 2.10 -25.60 -10.89
N ILE A 299 2.59 -24.69 -10.06
CA ILE A 299 2.29 -24.68 -8.62
C ILE A 299 0.78 -24.49 -8.40
N ILE A 300 0.16 -23.55 -9.13
CA ILE A 300 -1.29 -23.31 -9.04
C ILE A 300 -2.09 -24.56 -9.47
N GLU A 301 -1.62 -25.29 -10.49
CA GLU A 301 -2.26 -26.51 -10.98
C GLU A 301 -2.10 -27.70 -10.03
N LEU A 302 -0.90 -27.93 -9.51
CA LEU A 302 -0.57 -29.11 -8.71
C LEU A 302 -0.84 -28.94 -7.21
N MET A 303 -0.90 -27.71 -6.71
CA MET A 303 -1.00 -27.40 -5.28
C MET A 303 -2.17 -26.46 -4.92
N PRO A 304 -3.39 -26.64 -5.48
CA PRO A 304 -4.48 -25.67 -5.36
C PRO A 304 -4.95 -25.41 -3.91
N ASP A 305 -4.74 -26.36 -3.01
CA ASP A 305 -5.14 -26.28 -1.60
C ASP A 305 -4.10 -25.58 -0.71
N GLU A 306 -2.88 -25.37 -1.21
CA GLU A 306 -1.77 -24.78 -0.44
C GLU A 306 -1.79 -23.25 -0.54
N LYS A 307 -2.64 -22.60 0.28
CA LYS A 307 -2.89 -21.15 0.20
C LYS A 307 -1.60 -20.28 0.21
N LYS A 308 -0.63 -20.60 1.07
CA LYS A 308 0.60 -19.80 1.23
C LYS A 308 1.45 -19.85 -0.05
N ILE A 309 1.72 -21.04 -0.59
CA ILE A 309 2.54 -21.19 -1.81
C ILE A 309 1.85 -20.61 -3.04
N CYS A 310 0.53 -20.80 -3.16
CA CYS A 310 -0.23 -20.19 -4.25
C CYS A 310 -0.22 -18.66 -4.17
N THR A 311 -0.23 -18.10 -2.95
CA THR A 311 -0.09 -16.65 -2.75
C THR A 311 1.29 -16.17 -3.22
N ASP A 312 2.37 -16.86 -2.86
CA ASP A 312 3.72 -16.54 -3.32
C ASP A 312 3.84 -16.64 -4.86
N ALA A 313 3.24 -17.66 -5.47
CA ALA A 313 3.22 -17.83 -6.93
C ALA A 313 2.43 -16.71 -7.63
N VAL A 314 1.26 -16.33 -7.09
CA VAL A 314 0.46 -15.21 -7.60
C VAL A 314 1.21 -13.88 -7.45
N GLN A 315 1.95 -13.66 -6.36
CA GLN A 315 2.78 -12.47 -6.20
C GLN A 315 3.90 -12.39 -7.25
N LEU A 316 4.57 -13.52 -7.56
CA LEU A 316 5.55 -13.59 -8.63
C LEU A 316 4.89 -13.24 -9.98
N LEU A 317 3.76 -13.87 -10.31
CA LEU A 317 3.01 -13.55 -11.54
C LEU A 317 2.58 -12.08 -11.61
N SER A 318 2.18 -11.47 -10.47
CA SER A 318 1.85 -10.04 -10.41
C SER A 318 3.05 -9.15 -10.74
N THR A 319 4.24 -9.49 -10.25
CA THR A 319 5.49 -8.83 -10.65
C THR A 319 5.74 -8.97 -12.15
N LEU A 320 5.47 -10.14 -12.74
CA LEU A 320 5.62 -10.33 -14.19
C LEU A 320 4.62 -9.48 -15.00
N ALA A 321 3.40 -9.32 -14.50
CA ALA A 321 2.34 -8.58 -15.16
C ALA A 321 2.52 -7.05 -15.05
N TYR A 322 3.08 -6.56 -13.94
CA TYR A 322 3.19 -5.13 -13.64
C TYR A 322 4.59 -4.57 -13.88
N THR A 323 5.61 -5.23 -13.32
CA THR A 323 6.99 -4.72 -13.34
C THR A 323 7.69 -5.06 -14.64
N THR A 324 7.54 -6.28 -15.17
CA THR A 324 8.22 -6.72 -16.41
C THR A 324 7.26 -6.86 -17.59
N TYR A 325 6.18 -6.07 -17.62
CA TYR A 325 5.08 -6.21 -18.58
C TYR A 325 5.53 -6.25 -20.05
N ARG A 326 6.56 -5.50 -20.42
CA ARG A 326 7.08 -5.43 -21.80
C ARG A 326 7.72 -6.75 -22.23
N GLU A 327 8.50 -7.34 -21.36
CA GLU A 327 9.18 -8.61 -21.59
C GLU A 327 8.17 -9.76 -21.49
N THR A 328 7.29 -9.73 -20.49
CA THR A 328 6.26 -10.75 -20.30
C THR A 328 5.29 -10.85 -21.48
N SER A 329 4.91 -9.72 -22.10
CA SER A 329 4.07 -9.71 -23.31
C SER A 329 4.69 -10.41 -24.53
N LYS A 330 6.01 -10.60 -24.55
CA LYS A 330 6.74 -11.30 -25.63
C LYS A 330 6.79 -12.82 -25.41
N SER A 331 6.43 -13.31 -24.23
CA SER A 331 6.44 -14.74 -23.93
C SER A 331 5.49 -15.50 -24.85
N VAL A 332 6.02 -16.49 -25.55
CA VAL A 332 5.23 -17.35 -26.45
C VAL A 332 4.31 -18.30 -25.67
N HIS A 333 4.61 -18.56 -24.40
CA HIS A 333 3.88 -19.50 -23.55
C HIS A 333 2.73 -18.86 -22.79
N LEU A 334 2.77 -17.55 -22.56
CA LEU A 334 1.80 -16.82 -21.74
C LEU A 334 0.35 -17.13 -22.15
N TYR A 335 0.01 -16.97 -23.43
CA TYR A 335 -1.35 -17.20 -23.90
C TYR A 335 -1.84 -18.64 -23.68
N SER A 336 -0.94 -19.63 -23.76
CA SER A 336 -1.27 -21.04 -23.51
C SER A 336 -1.61 -21.28 -22.03
N TYR A 337 -0.87 -20.67 -21.10
CA TYR A 337 -1.18 -20.77 -19.68
C TYR A 337 -2.49 -20.08 -19.33
N LEU A 338 -2.72 -18.89 -19.90
CA LEU A 338 -3.93 -18.11 -19.65
C LEU A 338 -5.20 -18.79 -20.18
N THR A 339 -5.09 -19.61 -21.24
CA THR A 339 -6.23 -20.35 -21.80
C THR A 339 -6.54 -21.66 -21.09
N THR A 340 -5.62 -22.16 -20.26
CA THR A 340 -5.74 -23.47 -19.58
C THR A 340 -5.94 -23.35 -18.07
N VAL A 341 -5.66 -22.18 -17.50
CA VAL A 341 -5.79 -21.93 -16.06
C VAL A 341 -7.21 -22.18 -15.56
N LYS A 342 -7.34 -22.99 -14.52
CA LYS A 342 -8.59 -23.21 -13.80
C LYS A 342 -8.55 -22.40 -12.50
N ILE A 343 -9.52 -21.51 -12.36
CA ILE A 343 -9.61 -20.62 -11.19
C ILE A 343 -10.65 -21.12 -10.17
N GLU A 344 -11.44 -22.12 -10.54
CA GLU A 344 -12.51 -22.67 -9.71
C GLU A 344 -11.93 -23.35 -8.47
N ASN A 345 -12.52 -23.10 -7.30
CA ASN A 345 -12.14 -23.68 -6.00
C ASN A 345 -10.74 -23.32 -5.46
N LEU A 346 -10.03 -22.37 -6.06
CA LEU A 346 -8.76 -21.88 -5.50
C LEU A 346 -8.98 -20.95 -4.30
N SER A 347 -8.22 -21.14 -3.22
CA SER A 347 -8.27 -20.24 -2.06
C SER A 347 -7.72 -18.82 -2.34
N VAL A 348 -6.98 -18.66 -3.44
CA VAL A 348 -6.38 -17.38 -3.89
C VAL A 348 -7.03 -16.85 -5.16
N ARG A 349 -8.27 -17.28 -5.46
CA ARG A 349 -8.95 -17.03 -6.72
C ARG A 349 -9.03 -15.55 -7.10
N SER A 350 -9.40 -14.67 -6.17
CA SER A 350 -9.49 -13.23 -6.40
C SER A 350 -8.13 -12.64 -6.79
N SER A 351 -7.07 -13.00 -6.05
CA SER A 351 -5.71 -12.54 -6.32
C SER A 351 -5.18 -13.03 -7.67
N LEU A 352 -5.43 -14.31 -8.01
CA LEU A 352 -5.07 -14.84 -9.33
C LEU A 352 -5.85 -14.15 -10.44
N LEU A 353 -7.16 -13.96 -10.27
CA LEU A 353 -8.02 -13.29 -11.25
C LEU A 353 -7.53 -11.88 -11.57
N LYS A 354 -7.12 -11.12 -10.54
CA LYS A 354 -6.50 -9.80 -10.72
C LYS A 354 -5.30 -9.86 -11.65
N VAL A 355 -4.41 -10.82 -11.44
CA VAL A 355 -3.20 -11.00 -12.26
C VAL A 355 -3.54 -11.47 -13.68
N LEU A 356 -4.53 -12.36 -13.84
CA LEU A 356 -4.99 -12.79 -15.17
C LEU A 356 -5.55 -11.63 -15.99
N VAL A 357 -6.31 -10.73 -15.36
CA VAL A 357 -6.79 -9.50 -16.02
C VAL A 357 -5.63 -8.57 -16.40
N GLN A 358 -4.63 -8.42 -15.52
CA GLN A 358 -3.41 -7.66 -15.83
C GLN A 358 -2.58 -8.30 -16.97
N PHE A 359 -2.54 -9.63 -17.07
CA PHE A 359 -1.92 -10.28 -18.22
C PHE A 359 -2.71 -10.04 -19.51
N GLY A 360 -4.04 -10.04 -19.44
CA GLY A 360 -4.88 -9.66 -20.56
C GLY A 360 -4.55 -8.26 -21.10
N SER A 361 -4.25 -7.29 -20.23
CA SER A 361 -4.00 -5.90 -20.63
C SER A 361 -2.64 -5.68 -21.30
N ILE A 362 -1.68 -6.60 -21.13
CA ILE A 362 -0.35 -6.53 -21.74
C ILE A 362 -0.25 -7.32 -23.05
N ILE A 363 -1.28 -8.10 -23.42
CA ILE A 363 -1.35 -8.80 -24.71
C ILE A 363 -1.61 -7.79 -25.81
N ASN A 364 -0.69 -7.70 -26.78
CA ASN A 364 -0.75 -6.73 -27.89
C ASN A 364 -1.83 -7.05 -28.94
N ASP A 365 -2.36 -8.28 -28.96
CA ASP A 365 -3.38 -8.72 -29.91
C ASP A 365 -4.78 -8.53 -29.30
N GLU A 366 -5.52 -7.53 -29.79
CA GLU A 366 -6.86 -7.19 -29.29
C GLU A 366 -7.86 -8.35 -29.39
N GLY A 367 -7.74 -9.19 -30.43
CA GLY A 367 -8.61 -10.35 -30.62
C GLY A 367 -8.36 -11.43 -29.56
N LYS A 368 -7.09 -11.73 -29.30
CA LYS A 368 -6.67 -12.63 -28.21
C LYS A 368 -7.03 -12.08 -26.84
N GLN A 369 -6.83 -10.79 -26.62
CA GLN A 369 -7.18 -10.12 -25.38
C GLN A 369 -8.70 -10.24 -25.10
N LYS A 370 -9.54 -9.92 -26.09
CA LYS A 370 -10.99 -10.04 -25.95
C LYS A 370 -11.42 -11.47 -25.68
N THR A 371 -10.89 -12.44 -26.44
CA THR A 371 -11.17 -13.86 -26.26
C THR A 371 -10.80 -14.33 -24.86
N LEU A 372 -9.65 -13.88 -24.35
CA LEU A 372 -9.17 -14.24 -23.02
C LEU A 372 -10.11 -13.71 -21.93
N TYR A 373 -10.47 -12.42 -22.01
CA TYR A 373 -11.39 -11.84 -21.04
C TYR A 373 -12.75 -12.51 -21.10
N GLU A 374 -13.28 -12.82 -22.28
CA GLU A 374 -14.54 -13.54 -22.41
C GLU A 374 -14.47 -14.93 -21.74
N MET A 375 -13.39 -15.67 -21.97
CA MET A 375 -13.20 -17.01 -21.41
C MET A 375 -13.07 -17.01 -19.89
N ILE A 376 -12.36 -16.04 -19.31
CA ILE A 376 -12.11 -15.97 -17.86
C ILE A 376 -13.27 -15.28 -17.11
N LEU A 377 -13.77 -14.17 -17.64
CA LEU A 377 -14.68 -13.29 -16.90
C LEU A 377 -16.16 -13.65 -17.09
N MET A 378 -16.58 -14.04 -18.30
CA MET A 378 -18.01 -14.33 -18.56
C MET A 378 -18.58 -15.47 -17.70
N PRO A 379 -17.85 -16.58 -17.41
CA PRO A 379 -18.35 -17.60 -16.51
C PRO A 379 -18.68 -17.07 -15.10
N ILE A 380 -17.83 -16.16 -14.57
CA ILE A 380 -18.02 -15.54 -13.24
C ILE A 380 -19.27 -14.66 -13.25
N ARG A 381 -19.40 -13.79 -14.25
CA ARG A 381 -20.57 -12.91 -14.41
C ARG A 381 -21.85 -13.73 -14.57
N ASN A 382 -21.87 -14.72 -15.45
CA ASN A 382 -23.06 -15.53 -15.70
C ASN A 382 -23.50 -16.27 -14.43
N LYS A 383 -22.55 -16.81 -13.65
CA LYS A 383 -22.85 -17.44 -12.36
C LYS A 383 -23.46 -16.45 -11.37
N PHE A 384 -22.96 -15.22 -11.31
CA PHE A 384 -23.53 -14.16 -10.48
C PHE A 384 -24.95 -13.79 -10.92
N MET A 385 -25.16 -13.56 -12.21
CA MET A 385 -26.48 -13.18 -12.75
C MET A 385 -27.55 -14.25 -12.45
N VAL A 386 -27.21 -15.54 -12.60
CA VAL A 386 -28.11 -16.65 -12.25
C VAL A 386 -28.49 -16.66 -10.77
N ILE A 387 -27.56 -16.29 -9.88
CA ILE A 387 -27.83 -16.15 -8.44
C ILE A 387 -28.77 -14.97 -8.18
N CYS A 388 -28.57 -13.84 -8.86
CA CYS A 388 -29.40 -12.64 -8.73
C CYS A 388 -30.83 -12.83 -9.27
N GLU A 389 -31.02 -13.62 -10.34
CA GLU A 389 -32.36 -13.93 -10.88
C GLU A 389 -33.20 -14.82 -9.96
N LYS A 390 -32.56 -15.60 -9.08
CA LYS A 390 -33.21 -16.49 -8.10
C LYS A 390 -32.56 -16.36 -6.72
N PRO A 391 -32.76 -15.23 -6.02
CA PRO A 391 -32.16 -15.00 -4.72
C PRO A 391 -32.70 -16.04 -3.73
N THR A 392 -31.81 -16.81 -3.10
CA THR A 392 -32.14 -17.67 -1.97
C THR A 392 -31.35 -17.17 -0.76
N ALA A 393 -31.99 -17.15 0.42
CA ALA A 393 -31.45 -16.57 1.64
C ALA A 393 -30.13 -17.22 2.15
N THR A 394 -29.59 -18.23 1.47
CA THR A 394 -28.42 -19.02 1.90
C THR A 394 -27.31 -19.13 0.86
N ASN A 395 -27.31 -18.28 -0.18
CA ASN A 395 -26.28 -18.31 -1.23
C ASN A 395 -24.91 -17.81 -0.73
N LYS A 396 -24.17 -18.66 -0.01
CA LYS A 396 -22.80 -18.42 0.51
C LYS A 396 -21.75 -18.05 -0.57
N ASN A 397 -22.09 -18.16 -1.85
CA ASN A 397 -21.17 -17.91 -2.96
C ASN A 397 -21.20 -16.45 -3.46
N ILE A 398 -22.13 -15.61 -2.99
CA ILE A 398 -22.27 -14.24 -3.53
C ILE A 398 -21.09 -13.35 -3.14
N GLU A 399 -20.60 -13.47 -1.90
CA GLU A 399 -19.47 -12.69 -1.37
C GLU A 399 -18.17 -13.04 -2.10
N ASP A 400 -17.93 -14.33 -2.31
CA ASP A 400 -16.80 -14.87 -3.08
C ASP A 400 -16.82 -14.40 -4.56
N LEU A 401 -18.01 -14.22 -5.17
CA LEU A 401 -18.14 -13.63 -6.51
C LEU A 401 -17.92 -12.10 -6.49
N LEU A 402 -18.42 -11.39 -5.49
CA LEU A 402 -18.17 -9.96 -5.29
C LEU A 402 -16.68 -9.68 -5.11
N GLU A 403 -15.96 -10.52 -4.36
CA GLU A 403 -14.50 -10.43 -4.23
C GLU A 403 -13.78 -10.60 -5.58
N CYS A 404 -14.27 -11.48 -6.46
CA CYS A 404 -13.77 -11.58 -7.83
C CYS A 404 -14.00 -10.28 -8.63
N PHE A 405 -15.17 -9.66 -8.50
CA PHE A 405 -15.42 -8.38 -9.19
C PHE A 405 -14.57 -7.24 -8.62
N CYS A 406 -14.29 -7.23 -7.31
CA CYS A 406 -13.28 -6.33 -6.71
C CYS A 406 -11.92 -6.52 -7.37
N ALA A 407 -11.45 -7.76 -7.50
CA ALA A 407 -10.18 -8.08 -8.16
C ALA A 407 -10.12 -7.59 -9.62
N VAL A 408 -11.21 -7.75 -10.37
CA VAL A 408 -11.32 -7.22 -11.75
C VAL A 408 -11.25 -5.70 -11.77
N ALA A 409 -11.99 -5.01 -10.90
CA ALA A 409 -11.98 -3.56 -10.80
C ALA A 409 -10.57 -3.03 -10.47
N GLU A 410 -9.88 -3.64 -9.50
CA GLU A 410 -8.51 -3.28 -9.13
C GLU A 410 -7.45 -3.58 -10.20
N ALA A 411 -7.68 -4.60 -11.03
CA ALA A 411 -6.79 -4.97 -12.13
C ALA A 411 -6.85 -3.99 -13.32
N THR A 412 -7.88 -3.15 -13.38
CA THR A 412 -8.12 -2.24 -14.50
C THR A 412 -6.90 -1.38 -14.82
N GLN A 413 -6.56 -1.33 -16.11
CA GLN A 413 -5.60 -0.40 -16.68
C GLN A 413 -6.31 0.49 -17.71
N LYS A 414 -5.69 1.62 -18.07
CA LYS A 414 -6.28 2.58 -19.02
C LYS A 414 -6.69 1.93 -20.36
N CYS A 415 -5.90 0.99 -20.88
CA CYS A 415 -6.19 0.30 -22.15
C CYS A 415 -7.37 -0.68 -22.06
N SER A 416 -7.68 -1.22 -20.88
CA SER A 416 -8.75 -2.22 -20.69
C SER A 416 -10.01 -1.65 -20.04
N ALA A 417 -9.99 -0.38 -19.62
CA ALA A 417 -11.06 0.26 -18.86
C ALA A 417 -12.45 0.16 -19.53
N ASN A 418 -12.56 0.52 -20.82
CA ASN A 418 -13.84 0.51 -21.52
C ASN A 418 -14.47 -0.89 -21.57
N PHE A 419 -13.67 -1.91 -21.89
CA PHE A 419 -14.15 -3.29 -21.93
C PHE A 419 -14.57 -3.77 -20.53
N LEU A 420 -13.74 -3.49 -19.51
CA LEU A 420 -14.02 -3.93 -18.14
C LEU A 420 -15.21 -3.21 -17.52
N PHE A 421 -15.44 -1.94 -17.88
CA PHE A 421 -16.64 -1.20 -17.50
C PHE A 421 -17.90 -1.85 -18.07
N GLU A 422 -17.94 -2.12 -19.38
CA GLU A 422 -19.07 -2.82 -20.00
C GLU A 422 -19.30 -4.24 -19.43
N TYR A 423 -18.22 -4.91 -19.03
CA TYR A 423 -18.31 -6.19 -18.34
C TYR A 423 -18.96 -6.08 -16.95
N LEU A 424 -18.55 -5.10 -16.14
CA LEU A 424 -18.99 -4.91 -14.75
C LEU A 424 -20.32 -4.17 -14.62
N LYS A 425 -20.73 -3.38 -15.60
CA LYS A 425 -21.95 -2.57 -15.58
C LYS A 425 -23.22 -3.36 -15.22
N PRO A 426 -23.51 -4.53 -15.80
CA PRO A 426 -24.65 -5.34 -15.38
C PRO A 426 -24.58 -5.76 -13.91
N VAL A 427 -23.38 -6.07 -13.41
CA VAL A 427 -23.17 -6.50 -12.02
C VAL A 427 -23.44 -5.34 -11.06
N LEU A 428 -22.93 -4.15 -11.37
CA LEU A 428 -23.13 -2.94 -10.56
C LEU A 428 -24.61 -2.58 -10.40
N ASN A 429 -25.40 -2.67 -11.48
CA ASN A 429 -26.83 -2.42 -11.43
C ASN A 429 -27.54 -3.37 -10.44
N PHE A 430 -27.22 -4.67 -10.49
CA PHE A 430 -27.82 -5.65 -9.57
C PHE A 430 -27.31 -5.51 -8.12
N CYS A 431 -26.11 -4.98 -7.90
CA CYS A 431 -25.58 -4.78 -6.56
C CYS A 431 -26.40 -3.80 -5.72
N ILE A 432 -27.05 -2.81 -6.34
CA ILE A 432 -27.95 -1.89 -5.65
C ILE A 432 -29.18 -2.65 -5.14
N ASP A 433 -29.79 -3.49 -5.99
CA ASP A 433 -30.91 -4.34 -5.60
C ASP A 433 -30.54 -5.33 -4.48
N LEU A 434 -29.31 -5.87 -4.49
CA LEU A 434 -28.83 -6.79 -3.47
C LEU A 434 -28.82 -6.18 -2.05
N LEU A 435 -28.60 -4.87 -1.92
CA LEU A 435 -28.69 -4.20 -0.61
C LEU A 435 -30.08 -4.31 0.00
N SER A 436 -31.13 -4.22 -0.83
CA SER A 436 -32.53 -4.38 -0.40
C SER A 436 -32.91 -5.83 -0.12
N LEU A 437 -32.29 -6.79 -0.82
CA LEU A 437 -32.60 -8.22 -0.67
C LEU A 437 -31.90 -8.86 0.55
N TYR A 438 -30.74 -8.32 0.95
CA TYR A 438 -29.89 -8.88 2.00
C TYR A 438 -29.62 -7.87 3.13
N THR A 439 -30.64 -7.10 3.53
CA THR A 439 -30.54 -6.04 4.55
C THR A 439 -30.05 -6.53 5.92
N GLU A 440 -30.32 -7.79 6.25
CA GLU A 440 -29.89 -8.44 7.51
C GLU A 440 -28.49 -9.07 7.42
N SER A 441 -27.91 -9.21 6.22
CA SER A 441 -26.60 -9.82 6.00
C SER A 441 -25.49 -8.76 5.92
N ILE A 442 -24.86 -8.48 7.07
CA ILE A 442 -23.77 -7.50 7.17
C ILE A 442 -22.63 -7.83 6.20
N SER A 443 -22.25 -9.09 6.06
CA SER A 443 -21.15 -9.52 5.19
C SER A 443 -21.45 -9.25 3.71
N THR A 444 -22.69 -9.46 3.26
CA THR A 444 -23.10 -9.21 1.88
C THR A 444 -23.19 -7.71 1.59
N VAL A 445 -23.73 -6.91 2.52
CA VAL A 445 -23.75 -5.45 2.41
C VAL A 445 -22.32 -4.91 2.30
N ASN A 446 -21.42 -5.37 3.17
CA ASN A 446 -20.02 -4.97 3.14
C ASN A 446 -19.35 -5.35 1.81
N ALA A 447 -19.57 -6.56 1.30
CA ALA A 447 -19.01 -7.01 0.03
C ALA A 447 -19.48 -6.15 -1.16
N VAL A 448 -20.76 -5.73 -1.18
CA VAL A 448 -21.28 -4.80 -2.19
C VAL A 448 -20.57 -3.45 -2.09
N LEU A 449 -20.46 -2.87 -0.89
CA LEU A 449 -19.77 -1.60 -0.69
C LEU A 449 -18.28 -1.70 -1.08
N GLN A 450 -17.60 -2.78 -0.72
CA GLN A 450 -16.21 -2.99 -1.13
C GLN A 450 -16.06 -3.04 -2.65
N PHE A 451 -17.00 -3.67 -3.36
CA PHE A 451 -16.98 -3.67 -4.82
C PHE A 451 -17.11 -2.27 -5.41
N PHE A 452 -18.04 -1.44 -4.91
CA PHE A 452 -18.14 -0.04 -5.32
C PHE A 452 -16.88 0.78 -4.95
N ASN A 453 -16.22 0.48 -3.82
CA ASN A 453 -14.97 1.13 -3.43
C ASN A 453 -13.84 0.80 -4.41
N CYS A 454 -13.62 -0.49 -4.70
CA CYS A 454 -12.64 -0.94 -5.69
C CYS A 454 -12.92 -0.34 -7.08
N PHE A 455 -14.20 -0.28 -7.47
CA PHE A 455 -14.65 0.31 -8.73
C PHE A 455 -14.31 1.81 -8.82
N THR A 456 -14.70 2.61 -7.84
CA THR A 456 -14.47 4.06 -7.82
C THR A 456 -13.01 4.45 -7.61
N LYS A 457 -12.22 3.59 -6.95
CA LYS A 457 -10.80 3.84 -6.70
C LYS A 457 -9.94 3.76 -7.97
N ARG A 458 -10.33 2.94 -8.94
CA ARG A 458 -9.52 2.67 -10.14
C ARG A 458 -10.28 2.88 -11.45
N LEU A 459 -11.35 2.12 -11.66
CA LEU A 459 -11.99 2.03 -12.97
C LEU A 459 -12.66 3.36 -13.35
N SER A 460 -13.33 4.04 -12.40
CA SER A 460 -13.93 5.36 -12.68
C SER A 460 -12.90 6.44 -13.03
N MET A 461 -11.61 6.26 -12.71
CA MET A 461 -10.57 7.22 -13.11
C MET A 461 -10.19 7.12 -14.59
N TYR A 462 -10.54 6.01 -15.26
CA TYR A 462 -10.22 5.77 -16.67
C TYR A 462 -11.44 5.91 -17.59
N CYS A 463 -12.63 6.13 -17.02
CA CYS A 463 -13.84 6.40 -17.77
C CYS A 463 -13.85 7.87 -18.22
N ASP A 464 -13.44 8.11 -19.47
CA ASP A 464 -13.41 9.46 -20.06
C ASP A 464 -14.72 9.82 -20.79
N ASN A 465 -15.64 8.85 -20.96
CA ASN A 465 -16.91 9.05 -21.65
C ASN A 465 -17.96 9.71 -20.73
N HIS A 466 -18.55 10.80 -21.20
CA HIS A 466 -19.55 11.57 -20.47
C HIS A 466 -20.76 10.72 -20.05
N ASP A 467 -21.26 9.85 -20.94
CA ASP A 467 -22.43 9.00 -20.65
C ASP A 467 -22.12 7.94 -19.59
N ASP A 468 -20.91 7.36 -19.63
CA ASP A 468 -20.48 6.38 -18.64
C ASP A 468 -20.28 7.03 -17.27
N MET A 469 -19.75 8.26 -17.23
CA MET A 469 -19.59 9.03 -16.00
C MET A 469 -20.93 9.45 -15.38
N LEU A 470 -21.91 9.83 -16.20
CA LEU A 470 -23.28 10.07 -15.74
C LEU A 470 -23.87 8.82 -15.08
N LEU A 471 -23.77 7.66 -15.75
CA LEU A 471 -24.25 6.40 -15.22
C LEU A 471 -23.59 6.04 -13.89
N ILE A 472 -22.27 6.28 -13.75
CA ILE A 472 -21.56 6.06 -12.49
C ILE A 472 -22.12 6.94 -11.38
N TYR A 473 -22.35 8.23 -11.64
CA TYR A 473 -22.91 9.13 -10.64
C TYR A 473 -24.34 8.78 -10.26
N ASP A 474 -25.16 8.35 -11.22
CA ASP A 474 -26.53 7.89 -10.95
C ASP A 474 -26.53 6.62 -10.08
N MET A 475 -25.69 5.62 -10.41
CA MET A 475 -25.52 4.42 -9.59
C MET A 475 -25.03 4.74 -8.16
N LEU A 476 -24.10 5.70 -8.00
CA LEU A 476 -23.63 6.11 -6.68
C LEU A 476 -24.72 6.81 -5.88
N LEU A 477 -25.55 7.63 -6.52
CA LEU A 477 -26.68 8.28 -5.86
C LEU A 477 -27.71 7.25 -5.39
N GLU A 478 -28.06 6.30 -6.25
CA GLU A 478 -28.97 5.18 -5.92
C GLU A 478 -28.40 4.32 -4.78
N LEU A 479 -27.10 4.03 -4.79
CA LEU A 479 -26.43 3.29 -3.71
C LEU A 479 -26.60 3.98 -2.35
N ILE A 480 -26.37 5.30 -2.29
CA ILE A 480 -26.49 6.09 -1.05
C ILE A 480 -27.93 6.09 -0.55
N GLN A 481 -28.89 6.33 -1.45
CA GLN A 481 -30.32 6.38 -1.11
C GLN A 481 -30.84 5.02 -0.63
N MET A 482 -30.43 3.94 -1.31
CA MET A 482 -30.79 2.58 -0.93
C MET A 482 -30.21 2.23 0.45
N TYR A 483 -28.92 2.52 0.66
CA TYR A 483 -28.27 2.27 1.94
C TYR A 483 -28.93 3.08 3.08
N GLU A 484 -29.22 4.37 2.86
CA GLU A 484 -29.93 5.20 3.84
C GLU A 484 -31.28 4.59 4.21
N THR A 485 -32.07 4.23 3.21
CA THR A 485 -33.44 3.70 3.41
C THR A 485 -33.42 2.39 4.20
N GLU A 486 -32.58 1.44 3.79
CA GLU A 486 -32.59 0.09 4.34
C GLU A 486 -31.84 -0.04 5.68
N GLN A 487 -30.82 0.80 5.93
CA GLN A 487 -29.98 0.69 7.12
C GLN A 487 -30.33 1.71 8.22
N ALA A 488 -31.15 2.74 7.95
CA ALA A 488 -31.51 3.78 8.91
C ALA A 488 -32.14 3.25 10.22
N GLU A 489 -33.02 2.26 10.14
CA GLU A 489 -33.66 1.64 11.31
C GLU A 489 -32.62 0.94 12.20
N GLN A 490 -31.61 0.31 11.59
CA GLN A 490 -30.61 -0.46 12.30
C GLN A 490 -29.59 0.41 13.05
N TYR A 491 -29.41 1.68 12.67
CA TYR A 491 -28.59 2.65 13.42
C TYR A 491 -29.27 3.18 14.68
N LYS A 492 -30.59 3.00 14.81
CA LYS A 492 -31.35 3.41 16.01
C LYS A 492 -31.19 2.43 17.17
N THR A 493 -30.98 1.14 16.90
CA THR A 493 -31.13 0.04 17.88
C THR A 493 -29.83 -0.39 18.57
N SER A 494 -28.68 -0.46 17.88
CA SER A 494 -27.35 -0.61 18.49
C SER A 494 -26.21 -0.51 17.47
N ILE A 495 -25.07 0.04 17.88
CA ILE A 495 -23.88 0.24 17.04
C ILE A 495 -22.91 -0.94 17.23
N SER A 496 -22.65 -1.71 16.17
CA SER A 496 -21.58 -2.71 16.14
C SER A 496 -20.33 -2.14 15.44
N LYS A 497 -19.16 -2.75 15.69
CA LYS A 497 -17.92 -2.40 14.98
C LYS A 497 -18.05 -2.64 13.48
N GLU A 498 -18.84 -3.64 13.05
CA GLU A 498 -19.03 -3.92 11.62
C GLU A 498 -19.77 -2.77 10.91
N LYS A 499 -20.82 -2.19 11.51
CA LYS A 499 -21.55 -1.06 10.91
C LYS A 499 -20.71 0.20 10.74
N ALA A 500 -19.72 0.40 11.62
CA ALA A 500 -18.76 1.48 11.43
C ALA A 500 -17.84 1.21 10.24
N SER A 501 -17.52 -0.06 9.96
CA SER A 501 -16.77 -0.44 8.75
C SER A 501 -17.53 -0.09 7.48
N ASP A 502 -18.84 -0.30 7.43
CA ASP A 502 -19.65 0.02 6.24
C ASP A 502 -19.62 1.52 5.95
N LEU A 503 -19.76 2.36 7.00
CA LEU A 503 -19.65 3.82 6.87
C LEU A 503 -18.26 4.25 6.42
N ILE A 504 -17.20 3.59 6.89
CA ILE A 504 -15.82 3.85 6.44
C ILE A 504 -15.72 3.62 4.93
N VAL A 505 -16.22 2.49 4.42
CA VAL A 505 -16.17 2.13 3.00
C VAL A 505 -17.02 3.09 2.16
N LEU A 506 -18.22 3.46 2.63
CA LEU A 506 -19.07 4.43 1.95
C LEU A 506 -18.40 5.81 1.84
N LEU A 507 -17.72 6.26 2.90
CA LEU A 507 -16.92 7.49 2.84
C LEU A 507 -15.78 7.37 1.83
N GLU A 508 -15.11 6.22 1.73
CA GLU A 508 -14.04 6.02 0.75
C GLU A 508 -14.57 6.08 -0.69
N ILE A 509 -15.71 5.45 -0.98
CA ILE A 509 -16.39 5.54 -2.28
C ILE A 509 -16.63 7.01 -2.65
N LEU A 510 -17.19 7.78 -1.71
CA LEU A 510 -17.49 9.20 -1.93
C LEU A 510 -16.23 10.04 -2.09
N ILE A 511 -15.19 9.79 -1.30
CA ILE A 511 -13.90 10.49 -1.43
C ILE A 511 -13.30 10.23 -2.82
N ASN A 512 -13.35 8.99 -3.31
CA ASN A 512 -12.83 8.63 -4.64
C ASN A 512 -13.61 9.34 -5.75
N ALA A 513 -14.94 9.35 -5.67
CA ALA A 513 -15.82 10.00 -6.64
C ALA A 513 -15.71 11.54 -6.62
N LEU A 514 -15.48 12.12 -5.44
CA LEU A 514 -15.40 13.57 -5.23
C LEU A 514 -13.98 14.13 -5.29
N ASP A 515 -12.96 13.30 -5.49
CA ASP A 515 -11.59 13.77 -5.67
C ASP A 515 -11.54 14.76 -6.85
N LYS A 516 -10.63 15.73 -6.74
CA LYS A 516 -10.34 16.68 -7.79
C LYS A 516 -9.66 16.01 -8.99
N ARG A 517 -8.89 14.95 -8.76
CA ARG A 517 -8.20 14.20 -9.81
C ARG A 517 -9.17 13.43 -10.71
N SER A 518 -10.33 13.05 -10.19
CA SER A 518 -11.41 12.38 -10.92
C SER A 518 -12.45 13.36 -11.51
N ARG A 519 -12.14 14.66 -11.56
CA ARG A 519 -13.05 15.68 -12.08
C ARG A 519 -13.11 15.59 -13.61
N PRO A 520 -14.27 15.29 -14.22
CA PRO A 520 -14.40 15.39 -15.66
C PRO A 520 -14.27 16.86 -16.06
N VAL A 521 -13.47 17.10 -17.09
CA VAL A 521 -13.21 18.44 -17.62
C VAL A 521 -13.51 18.40 -19.09
N ASN A 522 -14.26 19.39 -19.55
CA ASN A 522 -14.50 19.60 -20.96
C ASN A 522 -13.16 19.89 -21.65
N LEU A 523 -12.70 18.97 -22.50
CA LEU A 523 -11.38 19.07 -23.12
C LEU A 523 -11.21 20.31 -24.03
N LEU A 524 -12.32 20.93 -24.48
CA LEU A 524 -12.30 22.11 -25.35
C LEU A 524 -12.25 23.43 -24.57
N THR A 525 -12.93 23.49 -23.42
CA THR A 525 -13.06 24.72 -22.62
C THR A 525 -12.20 24.72 -21.37
N GLY A 526 -11.73 23.55 -20.92
CA GLY A 526 -11.05 23.38 -19.64
C GLY A 526 -11.97 23.55 -18.43
N GLU A 527 -13.28 23.72 -18.66
CA GLU A 527 -14.26 23.91 -17.60
C GLU A 527 -14.74 22.55 -17.05
N PRO A 528 -15.08 22.49 -15.75
CA PRO A 528 -15.61 21.28 -15.15
C PRO A 528 -16.96 20.86 -15.70
N GLU A 529 -17.13 19.56 -15.94
CA GLU A 529 -18.41 18.96 -16.33
C GLU A 529 -19.08 18.27 -15.13
N LEU A 530 -20.38 17.97 -15.29
CA LEU A 530 -21.17 17.19 -14.33
C LEU A 530 -21.17 17.76 -12.89
N ILE A 531 -21.09 19.09 -12.77
CA ILE A 531 -21.10 19.79 -11.47
C ILE A 531 -22.41 19.50 -10.74
N GLU A 532 -23.54 19.52 -11.44
CA GLU A 532 -24.86 19.29 -10.85
C GLU A 532 -24.98 17.88 -10.24
N ASN A 533 -24.61 16.82 -10.97
CA ASN A 533 -24.66 15.44 -10.46
C ASN A 533 -23.80 15.27 -9.20
N ARG A 534 -22.58 15.82 -9.19
CA ARG A 534 -21.70 15.77 -8.01
C ARG A 534 -22.28 16.54 -6.83
N SER A 535 -22.90 17.69 -7.09
CA SER A 535 -23.62 18.47 -6.09
C SER A 535 -24.79 17.69 -5.48
N HIS A 536 -25.55 16.95 -6.29
CA HIS A 536 -26.63 16.07 -5.82
C HIS A 536 -26.11 14.94 -4.93
N ILE A 537 -25.00 14.29 -5.30
CA ILE A 537 -24.33 13.27 -4.47
C ILE A 537 -23.90 13.87 -3.13
N ILE A 538 -23.25 15.05 -3.14
CA ILE A 538 -22.80 15.72 -1.91
C ILE A 538 -23.96 16.00 -0.98
N VAL A 539 -25.05 16.61 -1.47
CA VAL A 539 -26.21 16.96 -0.63
C VAL A 539 -26.84 15.71 -0.03
N THR A 540 -27.03 14.66 -0.84
CA THR A 540 -27.65 13.40 -0.41
C THR A 540 -26.78 12.70 0.65
N ALA A 541 -25.48 12.55 0.38
CA ALA A 541 -24.55 11.95 1.32
C ALA A 541 -24.43 12.75 2.63
N CYS A 542 -24.36 14.09 2.56
CA CYS A 542 -24.34 14.92 3.75
C CYS A 542 -25.59 14.73 4.62
N ASN A 543 -26.77 14.72 4.02
CA ASN A 543 -28.02 14.52 4.78
C ASN A 543 -28.04 13.13 5.43
N MET A 544 -27.64 12.09 4.71
CA MET A 544 -27.53 10.74 5.24
C MET A 544 -26.54 10.65 6.41
N PHE A 545 -25.31 11.16 6.26
CA PHE A 545 -24.33 11.09 7.34
C PHE A 545 -24.75 11.91 8.55
N LEU A 546 -25.38 13.07 8.35
CA LEU A 546 -25.88 13.87 9.47
C LEU A 546 -27.05 13.19 10.20
N SER A 547 -27.86 12.38 9.51
CA SER A 547 -28.95 11.62 10.13
C SER A 547 -28.46 10.36 10.88
N VAL A 548 -27.35 9.75 10.40
CA VAL A 548 -26.82 8.49 10.92
C VAL A 548 -25.66 8.67 11.93
N MET A 549 -24.75 9.61 11.70
CA MET A 549 -23.55 9.78 12.50
C MET A 549 -23.84 10.50 13.83
N ARG A 550 -23.81 9.72 14.91
CA ARG A 550 -23.74 10.21 16.29
C ARG A 550 -22.29 10.50 16.71
N TYR A 551 -22.11 11.31 17.76
CA TYR A 551 -20.78 11.68 18.24
C TYR A 551 -19.90 10.47 18.64
N ASP A 552 -20.49 9.39 19.16
CA ASP A 552 -19.75 8.18 19.54
C ASP A 552 -19.01 7.51 18.38
N PHE A 553 -19.42 7.74 17.13
CA PHE A 553 -18.72 7.20 15.94
C PHE A 553 -17.34 7.83 15.74
N PHE A 554 -17.12 9.06 16.20
CA PHE A 554 -15.84 9.75 16.06
C PHE A 554 -14.75 9.21 17.01
N LYS A 555 -15.10 8.34 17.97
CA LYS A 555 -14.12 7.57 18.76
C LYS A 555 -13.33 6.57 17.91
N LEU A 556 -13.83 6.21 16.73
CA LEU A 556 -13.15 5.32 15.79
C LEU A 556 -12.24 6.17 14.86
N PRO A 557 -10.90 6.07 14.98
CA PRO A 557 -9.98 7.00 14.31
C PRO A 557 -10.10 6.99 12.78
N VAL A 558 -10.30 5.82 12.17
CA VAL A 558 -10.40 5.67 10.71
C VAL A 558 -11.68 6.31 10.18
N LEU A 559 -12.81 6.10 10.86
CA LEU A 559 -14.10 6.71 10.49
C LEU A 559 -14.03 8.23 10.61
N ARG A 560 -13.46 8.74 11.72
CA ARG A 560 -13.22 10.18 11.92
C ARG A 560 -12.38 10.75 10.79
N LYS A 561 -11.21 10.16 10.51
CA LYS A 561 -10.31 10.58 9.42
C LYS A 561 -11.04 10.66 8.08
N ASN A 562 -11.75 9.59 7.69
CA ASN A 562 -12.44 9.54 6.39
C ASN A 562 -13.59 10.55 6.32
N PHE A 563 -14.31 10.80 7.43
CA PHE A 563 -15.37 11.82 7.45
C PHE A 563 -14.81 13.23 7.17
N TYR A 564 -13.71 13.62 7.82
CA TYR A 564 -13.11 14.94 7.54
C TYR A 564 -12.52 15.04 6.14
N ARG A 565 -11.95 13.95 5.59
CA ARG A 565 -11.54 13.91 4.18
C ARG A 565 -12.74 14.13 3.24
N PHE A 566 -13.87 13.49 3.51
CA PHE A 566 -15.12 13.70 2.77
C PHE A 566 -15.60 15.16 2.86
N LEU A 567 -15.60 15.78 4.05
CA LEU A 567 -15.96 17.20 4.20
C LEU A 567 -15.03 18.11 3.40
N LYS A 568 -13.73 17.85 3.43
CA LYS A 568 -12.73 18.59 2.65
C LYS A 568 -13.00 18.45 1.15
N CYS A 569 -13.28 17.26 0.63
CA CYS A 569 -13.60 17.05 -0.78
C CYS A 569 -14.91 17.74 -1.17
N SER A 570 -15.95 17.60 -0.35
CA SER A 570 -17.27 18.19 -0.60
C SER A 570 -17.23 19.71 -0.67
N THR A 571 -16.55 20.35 0.28
CA THR A 571 -16.38 21.81 0.32
C THR A 571 -15.44 22.33 -0.76
N GLU A 572 -14.45 21.55 -1.21
CA GLU A 572 -13.60 21.94 -2.35
C GLU A 572 -14.40 21.91 -3.67
N MET A 573 -15.33 20.96 -3.80
CA MET A 573 -16.07 20.74 -5.05
C MET A 573 -17.32 21.60 -5.20
N ALA A 574 -18.17 21.64 -4.18
CA ALA A 574 -19.46 22.34 -4.22
C ALA A 574 -19.76 23.00 -2.86
N PRO A 575 -18.99 24.03 -2.44
CA PRO A 575 -19.20 24.72 -1.18
C PRO A 575 -20.61 25.34 -1.06
N GLU A 576 -21.23 25.69 -2.18
CA GLU A 576 -22.60 26.18 -2.26
C GLU A 576 -23.64 25.18 -1.74
N CYS A 577 -23.41 23.88 -1.92
CA CYS A 577 -24.33 22.84 -1.44
C CYS A 577 -24.31 22.75 0.07
N ILE A 578 -23.11 22.82 0.66
CA ILE A 578 -22.92 22.79 2.11
C ILE A 578 -23.49 24.06 2.75
N ALA A 579 -23.27 25.22 2.14
CA ALA A 579 -23.78 26.49 2.64
C ALA A 579 -25.31 26.64 2.54
N LYS A 580 -25.98 25.84 1.69
CA LYS A 580 -27.43 25.83 1.48
C LYS A 580 -28.14 24.68 2.20
N LEU A 581 -27.44 23.89 3.01
CA LEU A 581 -28.08 22.91 3.90
C LEU A 581 -29.07 23.61 4.84
N SER A 582 -29.97 22.83 5.45
CA SER A 582 -30.85 23.36 6.50
C SER A 582 -30.02 23.99 7.62
N GLU A 583 -30.58 24.99 8.31
CA GLU A 583 -29.87 25.71 9.37
C GLU A 583 -29.33 24.76 10.46
N GLU A 584 -30.14 23.77 10.85
CA GLU A 584 -29.76 22.71 11.80
C GLU A 584 -28.55 21.91 11.32
N ASN A 585 -28.58 21.43 10.07
CA ASN A 585 -27.49 20.64 9.48
C ASN A 585 -26.23 21.47 9.30
N PHE A 586 -26.36 22.74 8.92
CA PHE A 586 -25.21 23.64 8.78
C PHE A 586 -24.54 23.91 10.14
N ILE A 587 -25.31 24.14 11.21
CA ILE A 587 -24.78 24.30 12.56
C ILE A 587 -24.03 23.04 13.03
N LEU A 588 -24.56 21.85 12.74
CA LEU A 588 -23.89 20.58 13.04
C LEU A 588 -22.55 20.45 12.30
N ILE A 589 -22.52 20.79 11.01
CA ILE A 589 -21.27 20.80 10.22
C ILE A 589 -20.25 21.78 10.83
N VAL A 590 -20.68 22.97 11.24
CA VAL A 590 -19.81 23.94 11.92
C VAL A 590 -19.27 23.37 13.24
N ASP A 591 -20.09 22.68 14.03
CA ASP A 591 -19.60 22.03 15.26
C ASP A 591 -18.60 20.91 14.96
N TYR A 592 -18.83 20.10 13.92
CA TYR A 592 -17.85 19.10 13.49
C TYR A 592 -16.53 19.74 13.04
N LEU A 593 -16.57 20.81 12.25
CA LEU A 593 -15.36 21.53 11.86
C LEU A 593 -14.60 22.07 13.08
N ARG A 594 -15.32 22.64 14.07
CA ARG A 594 -14.74 23.09 15.35
C ARG A 594 -13.98 21.96 16.04
N ARG A 595 -14.61 20.79 16.19
CA ARG A 595 -14.00 19.61 16.83
C ARG A 595 -12.84 19.03 16.04
N GLY A 596 -12.86 19.15 14.70
CA GLY A 596 -11.75 18.72 13.85
C GLY A 596 -10.48 19.53 14.09
N LEU A 597 -10.61 20.76 14.58
CA LEU A 597 -9.49 21.63 14.97
C LEU A 597 -9.01 21.39 16.41
N GLN A 598 -9.71 20.56 17.19
CA GLN A 598 -9.34 20.23 18.56
C GLN A 598 -8.66 18.85 18.56
N SER A 599 -7.42 18.78 19.06
CA SER A 599 -6.76 17.49 19.27
C SER A 599 -7.29 16.85 20.55
N GLU A 600 -7.95 15.70 20.43
CA GLU A 600 -8.31 14.85 21.58
C GLU A 600 -7.05 14.09 22.05
N SER A 601 -6.05 14.84 22.54
CA SER A 601 -4.81 14.26 23.05
C SER A 601 -5.00 13.78 24.50
N GLU A 602 -5.55 12.58 24.67
CA GLU A 602 -5.23 11.80 25.86
C GLU A 602 -3.70 11.56 25.87
N LYS A 603 -3.03 12.10 26.90
CA LYS A 603 -1.57 12.11 27.10
C LYS A 603 -1.03 10.72 27.48
N ASP A 604 -1.23 9.71 26.64
CA ASP A 604 -0.57 8.40 26.80
C ASP A 604 0.69 8.32 25.92
N ASN A 605 1.85 8.38 26.58
CA ASN A 605 3.17 8.67 26.00
C ASN A 605 3.81 7.53 25.19
N LEU A 606 3.10 6.44 24.86
CA LEU A 606 3.71 5.25 24.22
C LEU A 606 3.21 4.95 22.79
N LEU A 607 2.05 5.46 22.39
CA LEU A 607 1.44 5.28 21.06
C LEU A 607 1.36 6.59 20.25
N SER A 608 2.06 7.64 20.69
CA SER A 608 1.87 9.01 20.21
C SER A 608 2.13 9.15 18.70
N SER A 609 3.17 8.56 18.13
CA SER A 609 3.56 8.84 16.73
C SER A 609 2.51 8.52 15.65
N ILE A 610 1.73 7.44 15.83
CA ILE A 610 0.67 7.07 14.88
C ILE A 610 -0.61 7.86 15.17
N LYS A 611 -0.98 8.00 16.45
CA LYS A 611 -2.15 8.79 16.88
C LYS A 611 -2.00 10.26 16.45
N ASP A 612 -0.79 10.80 16.54
CA ASP A 612 -0.43 12.16 16.14
C ASP A 612 -0.65 12.37 14.62
N CYS A 613 -0.29 11.40 13.77
CA CYS A 613 -0.50 11.48 12.32
C CYS A 613 -2.00 11.51 11.94
N PHE A 614 -2.82 10.68 12.57
CA PHE A 614 -4.28 10.67 12.34
C PHE A 614 -4.93 11.99 12.78
N GLU A 615 -4.61 12.48 13.97
CA GLU A 615 -5.15 13.74 14.49
C GLU A 615 -4.68 14.95 13.66
N GLN A 616 -3.43 14.93 13.20
CA GLN A 616 -2.90 15.93 12.29
C GLN A 616 -3.69 15.95 10.97
N GLU A 617 -3.94 14.79 10.37
CA GLU A 617 -4.73 14.70 9.13
C GLU A 617 -6.18 15.18 9.30
N VAL A 618 -6.82 14.87 10.43
CA VAL A 618 -8.16 15.38 10.77
C VAL A 618 -8.16 16.91 10.81
N SER A 619 -7.20 17.51 11.51
CA SER A 619 -7.09 18.96 11.63
C SER A 619 -6.79 19.66 10.30
N ILE A 620 -5.91 19.08 9.46
CA ILE A 620 -5.61 19.57 8.11
C ILE A 620 -6.87 19.58 7.26
N ASN A 621 -7.62 18.47 7.25
CA ASN A 621 -8.83 18.36 6.44
C ASN A 621 -9.94 19.30 6.92
N SER A 622 -10.10 19.46 8.24
CA SER A 622 -11.03 20.45 8.81
C SER A 622 -10.66 21.87 8.41
N ALA A 623 -9.39 22.26 8.56
CA ALA A 623 -8.91 23.58 8.19
C ALA A 623 -9.07 23.87 6.68
N ASN A 624 -8.79 22.88 5.83
CA ASN A 624 -9.03 23.01 4.38
C ASN A 624 -10.51 23.18 4.05
N ALA A 625 -11.40 22.44 4.72
CA ALA A 625 -12.84 22.59 4.53
C ALA A 625 -13.34 23.99 4.93
N ILE A 626 -12.84 24.51 6.06
CA ILE A 626 -13.09 25.90 6.52
C ILE A 626 -12.59 26.90 5.47
N THR A 627 -11.39 26.69 4.94
CA THR A 627 -10.80 27.55 3.90
C THR A 627 -11.72 27.66 2.69
N ASN A 628 -12.19 26.52 2.18
CA ASN A 628 -13.05 26.47 1.00
C ASN A 628 -14.39 27.18 1.23
N LEU A 629 -15.04 26.93 2.37
CA LEU A 629 -16.28 27.60 2.76
C LEU A 629 -16.10 29.10 2.97
N GLY A 630 -15.02 29.53 3.64
CA GLY A 630 -14.71 30.94 3.86
C GLY A 630 -14.47 31.70 2.56
N ILE A 631 -13.74 31.10 1.61
CA ILE A 631 -13.56 31.65 0.25
C ILE A 631 -14.92 31.80 -0.45
N TYR A 632 -15.77 30.78 -0.35
CA TYR A 632 -17.10 30.82 -0.97
C TYR A 632 -18.00 31.91 -0.37
N PHE A 633 -18.08 32.00 0.96
CA PHE A 633 -18.85 33.05 1.65
C PHE A 633 -18.37 34.45 1.26
N THR A 634 -17.05 34.65 1.19
CA THR A 634 -16.45 35.93 0.78
C THR A 634 -16.83 36.33 -0.66
N LYS A 635 -16.98 35.36 -1.57
CA LYS A 635 -17.29 35.60 -2.99
C LYS A 635 -18.79 35.72 -3.30
N HIS A 636 -19.62 34.92 -2.65
CA HIS A 636 -20.95 34.57 -3.20
C HIS A 636 -22.13 34.73 -2.24
N ILE A 637 -21.98 35.17 -0.99
CA ILE A 637 -23.08 35.09 -0.01
C ILE A 637 -23.45 36.41 0.68
N ARG A 638 -24.77 36.69 0.67
CA ARG A 638 -25.52 37.61 1.54
C ARG A 638 -26.47 36.82 2.46
N ASN A 639 -25.95 35.87 3.23
CA ASN A 639 -26.68 35.10 4.23
C ASN A 639 -26.01 35.34 5.59
N ASP A 640 -26.40 36.44 6.22
CA ASP A 640 -25.79 36.93 7.46
C ASP A 640 -25.88 35.92 8.61
N THR A 641 -26.91 35.07 8.63
CA THR A 641 -27.09 34.05 9.66
C THR A 641 -26.06 32.92 9.52
N ALA A 642 -25.86 32.40 8.30
CA ALA A 642 -24.86 31.36 8.04
C ALA A 642 -23.44 31.87 8.32
N ILE A 643 -23.13 33.11 7.91
CA ILE A 643 -21.84 33.74 8.18
C ILE A 643 -21.62 33.87 9.70
N LYS A 644 -22.60 34.36 10.46
CA LYS A 644 -22.49 34.46 11.93
C LYS A 644 -22.22 33.11 12.59
N ASN A 645 -22.91 32.06 12.17
CA ASN A 645 -22.68 30.70 12.70
C ASN A 645 -21.27 30.21 12.34
N PHE A 646 -20.83 30.48 11.10
CA PHE A 646 -19.49 30.12 10.62
C PHE A 646 -18.36 30.87 11.37
N SER A 647 -18.57 32.14 11.73
CA SER A 647 -17.62 32.98 12.47
C SER A 647 -17.25 32.44 13.86
N ILE A 648 -18.04 31.50 14.43
CA ILE A 648 -17.69 30.84 15.70
C ILE A 648 -16.40 30.01 15.55
N LEU A 649 -15.98 29.68 14.33
CA LEU A 649 -14.73 28.95 14.05
C LEU A 649 -13.47 29.82 14.18
N ILE A 650 -13.58 31.14 14.35
CA ILE A 650 -12.42 32.04 14.48
C ILE A 650 -11.55 31.66 15.69
N GLU A 651 -12.17 31.53 16.88
CA GLU A 651 -11.47 31.17 18.12
C GLU A 651 -10.75 29.80 18.06
N PRO A 652 -11.41 28.68 17.69
CA PRO A 652 -10.74 27.38 17.62
C PRO A 652 -9.66 27.34 16.52
N THR A 653 -9.87 28.01 15.38
CA THR A 653 -8.85 28.09 14.32
C THR A 653 -7.64 28.88 14.77
N PHE A 654 -7.84 29.99 15.49
CA PHE A 654 -6.74 30.76 16.05
C PHE A 654 -5.97 29.97 17.12
N THR A 655 -6.68 29.19 17.95
CA THR A 655 -6.09 28.35 19.00
C THR A 655 -5.21 27.25 18.42
N ILE A 656 -5.67 26.53 17.39
CA ILE A 656 -4.82 25.51 16.74
C ILE A 656 -3.61 26.13 16.03
N CYS A 657 -3.71 27.33 15.44
CA CYS A 657 -2.55 28.02 14.87
C CYS A 657 -1.46 28.31 15.91
N LEU A 658 -1.85 28.58 17.17
CA LEU A 658 -0.92 28.81 18.28
C LEU A 658 -0.27 27.50 18.77
N ASN A 659 -1.02 26.39 18.72
CA ASN A 659 -0.57 25.08 19.18
C ASN A 659 0.16 24.25 18.12
N ALA A 660 -0.02 24.56 16.82
CA ALA A 660 0.60 23.84 15.73
C ALA A 660 2.14 23.86 15.87
N MET A 661 2.79 22.72 15.63
CA MET A 661 4.24 22.67 15.53
C MET A 661 4.65 23.27 14.18
N TRP A 662 5.14 24.51 14.16
CA TRP A 662 5.53 25.26 12.94
C TRP A 662 6.74 24.70 12.18
N GLN A 663 7.12 23.45 12.50
CA GLN A 663 8.04 22.61 11.73
C GLN A 663 7.30 21.70 10.75
N GLU A 664 5.99 21.51 10.91
CA GLU A 664 5.12 20.74 10.00
C GLU A 664 4.43 21.68 9.00
N ASP A 665 5.00 21.79 7.79
CA ASP A 665 4.54 22.73 6.78
C ASP A 665 3.07 22.50 6.37
N ALA A 666 2.60 21.25 6.31
CA ALA A 666 1.26 20.94 5.82
C ALA A 666 0.14 21.44 6.77
N GLN A 667 0.25 21.19 8.07
CA GLN A 667 -0.75 21.60 9.06
C GLN A 667 -0.78 23.12 9.23
N SER A 668 0.40 23.73 9.36
CA SER A 668 0.54 25.18 9.54
C SER A 668 0.05 25.98 8.33
N LEU A 669 0.23 25.47 7.10
CA LEU A 669 -0.34 26.07 5.90
C LEU A 669 -1.87 25.99 5.89
N ALA A 670 -2.44 24.83 6.23
CA ALA A 670 -3.88 24.61 6.19
C ALA A 670 -4.63 25.47 7.24
N THR A 671 -4.16 25.47 8.50
CA THR A 671 -4.78 26.26 9.59
C THR A 671 -4.62 27.77 9.37
N SER A 672 -3.48 28.20 8.83
CA SER A 672 -3.26 29.59 8.43
C SER A 672 -4.23 30.03 7.31
N ALA A 673 -4.41 29.20 6.28
CA ALA A 673 -5.35 29.49 5.20
C ALA A 673 -6.81 29.56 5.71
N ALA A 674 -7.16 28.70 6.67
CA ALA A 674 -8.47 28.72 7.31
C ALA A 674 -8.70 30.04 8.07
N LEU A 675 -7.75 30.45 8.90
CA LEU A 675 -7.83 31.70 9.66
C LEU A 675 -7.90 32.92 8.74
N TYR A 676 -7.13 32.92 7.65
CA TYR A 676 -7.19 33.96 6.64
C TYR A 676 -8.57 34.04 5.99
N SER A 677 -9.13 32.91 5.56
CA SER A 677 -10.44 32.85 4.92
C SER A 677 -11.56 33.34 5.85
N LEU A 678 -11.51 32.98 7.13
CA LEU A 678 -12.46 33.46 8.15
C LEU A 678 -12.34 34.96 8.37
N SER A 679 -11.11 35.48 8.40
CA SER A 679 -10.85 36.92 8.55
C SER A 679 -11.35 37.73 7.35
N CYS A 680 -11.30 37.15 6.15
CA CYS A 680 -11.88 37.75 4.94
C CYS A 680 -13.41 37.66 4.91
N CYS A 681 -13.98 36.59 5.48
CA CYS A 681 -15.41 36.34 5.51
C CYS A 681 -16.15 37.26 6.50
N ASP A 682 -15.62 37.44 7.71
CA ASP A 682 -16.20 38.26 8.77
C ASP A 682 -15.11 39.01 9.55
N GLU A 683 -14.67 40.12 8.96
CA GLU A 683 -13.60 40.95 9.50
C GLU A 683 -13.97 41.53 10.88
N ASP A 684 -15.26 41.86 11.09
CA ASP A 684 -15.74 42.46 12.33
C ASP A 684 -15.79 41.46 13.48
N ALA A 685 -16.21 40.21 13.23
CA ALA A 685 -16.11 39.14 14.22
C ALA A 685 -14.65 38.87 14.59
N CYS A 686 -13.73 38.84 13.62
CA CYS A 686 -12.30 38.65 13.86
C CYS A 686 -11.71 39.79 14.71
N LYS A 687 -12.02 41.05 14.37
CA LYS A 687 -11.63 42.23 15.17
C LYS A 687 -12.20 42.18 16.58
N THR A 688 -13.45 41.75 16.73
CA THR A 688 -14.12 41.62 18.02
C THR A 688 -13.44 40.57 18.89
N TYR A 689 -13.10 39.41 18.32
CA TYR A 689 -12.34 38.36 19.00
C TYR A 689 -10.96 38.86 19.47
N ILE A 690 -10.20 39.53 18.60
CA ILE A 690 -8.90 40.12 18.95
C ILE A 690 -9.04 41.16 20.07
N LYS A 691 -10.06 42.02 20.00
CA LYS A 691 -10.34 43.02 21.04
C LYS A 691 -10.63 42.36 22.39
N ASN A 692 -11.41 41.28 22.39
CA ASN A 692 -11.72 40.51 23.59
C ASN A 692 -10.47 39.87 24.19
N LEU A 693 -9.61 39.24 23.37
CA LEU A 693 -8.31 38.70 23.82
C LEU A 693 -7.42 39.76 24.47
N LEU A 694 -7.28 40.93 23.84
CA LEU A 694 -6.47 42.05 24.37
C LEU A 694 -7.08 42.71 25.62
N SER A 695 -8.36 42.49 25.89
CA SER A 695 -9.06 43.02 27.06
C SER A 695 -8.94 42.12 28.30
N ARG A 696 -8.44 40.89 28.15
CA ARG A 696 -8.22 39.98 29.28
C ARG A 696 -7.11 40.52 30.19
N GLU A 697 -7.31 40.41 31.51
CA GLU A 697 -6.38 40.90 32.51
C GLU A 697 -4.97 40.29 32.36
N VAL A 698 -4.92 38.99 32.05
CA VAL A 698 -3.68 38.23 31.87
C VAL A 698 -2.81 38.78 30.71
N ASN A 699 -3.45 39.39 29.70
CA ASN A 699 -2.76 39.96 28.53
C ASN A 699 -2.38 41.44 28.70
N HIS A 700 -2.81 42.11 29.79
CA HIS A 700 -2.52 43.52 30.03
C HIS A 700 -1.02 43.87 30.08
N PRO A 701 -0.13 43.08 30.72
CA PRO A 701 1.30 43.40 30.81
C PRO A 701 1.97 43.57 29.43
N HIS A 702 1.51 42.84 28.42
CA HIS A 702 2.09 42.83 27.07
C HIS A 702 1.19 43.50 26.02
N ARG A 703 0.10 44.16 26.44
CA ARG A 703 -0.99 44.63 25.56
C ARG A 703 -0.52 45.52 24.42
N THR A 704 0.45 46.41 24.65
CA THR A 704 0.96 47.31 23.61
C THR A 704 1.73 46.56 22.52
N LEU A 705 2.52 45.56 22.90
CA LEU A 705 3.28 44.70 22.00
C LEU A 705 2.33 43.77 21.23
N LEU A 706 1.42 43.09 21.93
CA LEU A 706 0.38 42.24 21.32
C LEU A 706 -0.47 43.02 20.31
N ARG A 707 -0.90 44.24 20.66
CA ARG A 707 -1.66 45.11 19.74
C ARG A 707 -0.87 45.44 18.47
N THR A 708 0.44 45.60 18.57
CA THR A 708 1.31 45.91 17.43
C THR A 708 1.50 44.68 16.54
N ALA A 709 1.71 43.51 17.15
CA ALA A 709 1.79 42.22 16.47
C ALA A 709 0.47 41.90 15.72
N PHE A 710 -0.69 42.07 16.36
CA PHE A 710 -2.00 41.89 15.72
C PHE A 710 -2.23 42.86 14.56
N ARG A 711 -1.79 44.12 14.68
CA ARG A 711 -1.87 45.07 13.56
C ARG A 711 -1.06 44.60 12.37
N ARG A 712 0.17 44.10 12.58
CA ARG A 712 1.00 43.52 11.51
C ARG A 712 0.37 42.30 10.88
N LEU A 713 -0.14 41.38 11.69
CA LEU A 713 -0.83 40.18 11.20
C LEU A 713 -2.01 40.55 10.28
N MET A 714 -2.84 41.48 10.73
CA MET A 714 -4.05 41.94 10.02
C MET A 714 -3.76 43.02 8.98
N THR A 715 -2.49 43.39 8.74
CA THR A 715 -2.13 44.33 7.67
C THR A 715 -2.45 43.68 6.33
N ASP A 716 -3.05 44.46 5.42
CA ASP A 716 -3.41 44.00 4.08
C ASP A 716 -4.32 42.76 4.08
N ILE A 717 -5.40 42.78 4.88
CA ILE A 717 -6.60 41.96 4.62
C ILE A 717 -7.61 42.83 3.84
N PRO A 718 -7.37 43.20 2.57
CA PRO A 718 -8.45 43.76 1.77
C PRO A 718 -9.40 42.60 1.45
N GLY A 719 -10.65 42.68 1.90
CA GLY A 719 -11.69 41.65 1.79
C GLY A 719 -12.14 41.26 0.37
N LYS A 720 -11.22 41.16 -0.59
CA LYS A 720 -11.44 40.76 -1.99
C LYS A 720 -10.28 40.00 -2.65
N ARG A 721 -9.12 39.82 -2.01
CA ARG A 721 -7.99 39.05 -2.59
C ARG A 721 -7.94 37.65 -1.99
N LEU A 722 -8.43 36.66 -2.74
CA LEU A 722 -8.52 35.25 -2.30
C LEU A 722 -7.48 34.37 -3.02
N GLU A 723 -6.40 34.98 -3.50
CA GLU A 723 -5.34 34.30 -4.23
C GLU A 723 -4.46 33.46 -3.29
N LYS A 724 -3.90 32.37 -3.82
CA LYS A 724 -2.96 31.51 -3.07
C LYS A 724 -1.70 32.27 -2.64
N SER A 725 -1.30 33.30 -3.38
CA SER A 725 -0.20 34.22 -3.05
C SER A 725 -0.46 34.93 -1.72
N GLU A 726 -1.66 35.48 -1.55
CA GLU A 726 -2.02 36.22 -0.33
C GLU A 726 -2.21 35.31 0.88
N GLN A 727 -2.70 34.09 0.68
CA GLN A 727 -2.73 33.06 1.74
C GLN A 727 -1.32 32.73 2.25
N ARG A 728 -0.33 32.63 1.35
CA ARG A 728 1.07 32.43 1.70
C ARG A 728 1.66 33.64 2.42
N ASN A 729 1.39 34.85 1.91
CA ASN A 729 1.82 36.08 2.58
C ASN A 729 1.26 36.18 4.00
N PHE A 730 -0.01 35.82 4.20
CA PHE A 730 -0.61 35.77 5.53
C PHE A 730 0.03 34.71 6.41
N HIS A 731 0.35 33.52 5.87
CA HIS A 731 1.07 32.48 6.60
C HIS A 731 2.44 32.95 7.10
N ASP A 732 3.21 33.66 6.27
CA ASP A 732 4.50 34.23 6.68
C ASP A 732 4.33 35.28 7.79
N ARG A 733 3.30 36.14 7.68
CA ARG A 733 2.97 37.10 8.74
C ARG A 733 2.53 36.41 10.03
N LEU A 734 1.76 35.33 9.94
CA LEU A 734 1.33 34.55 11.09
C LEU A 734 2.52 33.87 11.77
N LYS A 735 3.45 33.32 10.99
CA LYS A 735 4.71 32.77 11.52
C LYS A 735 5.50 33.82 12.31
N HIS A 736 5.65 35.02 11.76
CA HIS A 736 6.28 36.13 12.47
C HIS A 736 5.52 36.53 13.73
N PHE A 737 4.19 36.65 13.66
CA PHE A 737 3.33 36.95 14.79
C PHE A 737 3.53 35.95 15.94
N LEU A 738 3.62 34.66 15.63
CA LEU A 738 3.77 33.62 16.65
C LEU A 738 5.14 33.64 17.30
N ILE A 739 6.19 33.95 16.55
CA ILE A 739 7.54 34.17 17.10
C ILE A 739 7.51 35.38 18.05
N GLU A 740 6.87 36.48 17.65
CA GLU A 740 6.79 37.71 18.45
C GLU A 740 5.92 37.58 19.70
N THR A 741 4.91 36.70 19.70
CA THR A 741 3.92 36.57 20.78
C THR A 741 4.08 35.32 21.65
N LYS A 742 5.06 34.46 21.33
CA LYS A 742 5.34 33.22 22.06
C LYS A 742 5.54 33.48 23.55
N GLY A 743 4.71 32.86 24.40
CA GLY A 743 4.77 33.01 25.85
C GLY A 743 4.26 34.36 26.40
N LEU A 744 3.77 35.25 25.53
CA LEU A 744 3.24 36.57 25.90
C LEU A 744 1.73 36.67 25.78
N LEU A 745 1.14 35.91 24.85
CA LEU A 745 -0.29 35.83 24.61
C LEU A 745 -0.90 34.63 25.34
N VAL A 746 -1.91 34.88 26.17
CA VAL A 746 -2.70 33.84 26.85
C VAL A 746 -4.11 33.81 26.26
N ILE A 747 -4.54 32.61 25.86
CA ILE A 747 -5.84 32.32 25.22
C ILE A 747 -6.87 31.75 26.22
N GLU A 748 -6.42 31.21 27.36
CA GLU A 748 -7.28 30.71 28.45
C GLU A 748 -7.49 31.76 29.54
#